data_AF-A0A2M8DQS7-F1
#
_entry.id   AF-A0A2M8DQS7-F1
#
_cell.length_a   1.000
_cell.length_b   1.000
_cell.length_c   1.000
_cell.angle_alpha   90.00
_cell.angle_beta   90.00
_cell.angle_gamma   90.00
#
_symmetry.space_group_name_H-M   'P 1'
#
loop_
_entity.id
_entity.type
_entity.pdbx_description
1 polymer ?
#
loop_
_entity_poly.entity_id
_entity_poly.type
_entity_poly.pdbx_seq_one_letter_code
_entity_poly.pdbx_strand_id
1 'polypeptide(L)'
;MSNNTQTARIFIQDPIHANALGDIYICEDSAQIAKNGHLFILVNLTKPQNDYEQFVGAFIEKCVNTYYYCVLEDTTKILEFTLNEINKWLPANLPANKKILSHLNIVIGNLKDNLINISLVGDWHSYLIHPLKANRLEKDKAVLNPIKLFNEIHQIQFTQNCSFIITNPSLLDYLSLDKVRKIVSTIPARSAAEQLRSMVTAVPTSVSFLSLILKSQDNSKTIEKIVHPDELPIHKPTIVPRTGFGASTASSRESLDQLISTQKQTQKIMTVPSSWQTLVSTWNNIKESLKGSKILPLIFRGITKLFVWLWLLLKLIARGLLFILVRIKRTIVSIIKPDHSGPQTRNRISFSWLTNINKNKLILGTIGLLILVLVIVLVWSNTSVPQLSGEELASINAEFTAKEEAIEAALIYGDRIRAQNLLEETITLLATLPVDKKNPDQYTGLQQRTNFLTERIWNIMTITEPVELFSLGNEIAGNFVNLTAKDDLVYAFTDQNQYLIYNFSDKGYQIVDYPSNFAGVQLSTLAPDNSILVIDHEKKFFIADDAGLQPNLISLSAGLQSITATSTFFNRLYILDGQTDQIYRHSMDNGVFRTPDLWLKDNIDLGNASDIAIDGFVYLLNGNEIIKLTNGRRQTFASIDLYPILNQPQKLYTNADLENIYLLESANNRIIILDKEGKLIKQYRSDEFTDLQDFAIQEEAKRIFIITNNKLYVIPI
;
A
#
# COMPACT_ATOMS: atom_id res chain seq x y z
N MET A 1 -28.23 -20.46 3.96
CA MET A 1 -28.01 -21.16 5.24
C MET A 1 -26.55 -20.97 5.59
N SER A 2 -26.26 -20.36 6.74
CA SER A 2 -24.92 -19.88 7.11
C SER A 2 -24.00 -21.05 7.42
N ASN A 3 -22.85 -21.14 6.73
CA ASN A 3 -21.78 -22.05 7.13
C ASN A 3 -21.20 -21.54 8.47
N ASN A 4 -21.68 -22.13 9.56
CA ASN A 4 -21.38 -21.81 10.95
C ASN A 4 -20.01 -22.35 11.41
N THR A 5 -18.98 -22.24 10.59
CA THR A 5 -17.64 -22.81 10.85
C THR A 5 -16.57 -21.71 10.80
N GLN A 6 -15.79 -21.61 11.87
CA GLN A 6 -14.58 -20.78 11.89
C GLN A 6 -13.40 -21.59 11.35
N THR A 7 -12.67 -21.03 10.40
CA THR A 7 -11.41 -21.58 9.88
C THR A 7 -10.26 -20.64 10.21
N ALA A 8 -9.09 -21.20 10.51
CA ALA A 8 -7.87 -20.43 10.72
C ALA A 8 -6.65 -21.27 10.31
N ARG A 9 -5.62 -20.62 9.76
CA ARG A 9 -4.36 -21.27 9.40
C ARG A 9 -3.20 -20.72 10.22
N ILE A 10 -2.23 -21.60 10.48
CA ILE A 10 -0.91 -21.25 10.98
C ILE A 10 0.04 -21.56 9.83
N PHE A 11 0.66 -20.53 9.28
CA PHE A 11 1.65 -20.66 8.22
C PHE A 11 2.87 -19.82 8.60
N ILE A 12 3.95 -20.50 8.95
CA ILE A 12 5.25 -19.91 9.25
C ILE A 12 6.28 -20.70 8.45
N GLN A 13 6.89 -20.04 7.48
CA GLN A 13 7.93 -20.61 6.66
C GLN A 13 8.83 -19.47 6.19
N ASP A 14 10.13 -19.61 6.42
CA ASP A 14 11.12 -18.69 5.86
C ASP A 14 11.38 -19.06 4.40
N PRO A 15 11.24 -18.13 3.43
CA PRO A 15 11.40 -18.45 2.01
C PRO A 15 12.83 -18.85 1.62
N ILE A 16 13.84 -18.51 2.43
CA ILE A 16 15.27 -18.70 2.11
C ILE A 16 15.85 -19.87 2.93
N HIS A 17 15.50 -19.95 4.21
CA HIS A 17 16.18 -20.84 5.17
C HIS A 17 15.37 -22.07 5.57
N ALA A 18 14.09 -22.15 5.19
CA ALA A 18 13.23 -23.27 5.59
C ALA A 18 13.69 -24.59 4.96
N ASN A 19 13.74 -25.64 5.78
CA ASN A 19 14.03 -27.00 5.32
C ASN A 19 12.82 -27.69 4.65
N ALA A 20 11.71 -26.96 4.52
CA ALA A 20 10.50 -27.45 3.86
C ALA A 20 9.81 -26.32 3.08
N LEU A 21 9.26 -26.69 1.93
CA LEU A 21 8.43 -25.84 1.08
C LEU A 21 6.99 -26.29 1.18
N GLY A 22 6.09 -25.41 1.60
CA GLY A 22 4.67 -25.75 1.65
C GLY A 22 3.77 -24.56 1.41
N ASP A 23 2.49 -24.85 1.22
CA ASP A 23 1.43 -23.86 1.05
C ASP A 23 0.11 -24.41 1.61
N ILE A 24 -0.79 -23.51 1.99
CA ILE A 24 -2.11 -23.82 2.54
C ILE A 24 -3.16 -23.00 1.77
N TYR A 25 -3.90 -23.71 0.92
CA TYR A 25 -5.06 -23.16 0.24
C TYR A 25 -6.32 -23.41 1.07
N ILE A 26 -7.12 -22.36 1.24
CA ILE A 26 -8.46 -22.41 1.84
C ILE A 26 -9.34 -21.56 0.93
N CYS A 27 -10.50 -22.07 0.53
CA CYS A 27 -11.43 -21.28 -0.28
C CYS A 27 -11.98 -20.09 0.50
N GLU A 28 -11.97 -18.90 -0.09
CA GLU A 28 -12.54 -17.69 0.49
C GLU A 28 -13.85 -17.25 -0.20
N ASP A 29 -14.18 -17.84 -1.36
CA ASP A 29 -15.39 -17.52 -2.12
C ASP A 29 -16.64 -18.13 -1.46
N SER A 30 -17.47 -17.27 -0.87
CA SER A 30 -18.70 -17.65 -0.19
C SER A 30 -19.71 -18.39 -1.10
N ALA A 31 -19.75 -18.07 -2.40
CA ALA A 31 -20.65 -18.72 -3.35
C ALA A 31 -20.21 -20.16 -3.65
N GLN A 32 -18.90 -20.37 -3.87
CA GLN A 32 -18.32 -21.69 -4.07
C GLN A 32 -18.42 -22.56 -2.82
N ILE A 33 -18.15 -21.98 -1.64
CA ILE A 33 -18.28 -22.65 -0.34
C ILE A 33 -19.73 -23.12 -0.10
N ALA A 34 -20.72 -22.28 -0.42
CA ALA A 34 -22.12 -22.65 -0.27
C ALA A 34 -22.54 -23.79 -1.22
N LYS A 35 -22.02 -23.78 -2.45
CA LYS A 35 -22.36 -24.77 -3.48
C LYS A 35 -21.64 -26.10 -3.28
N ASN A 36 -20.31 -26.09 -3.31
CA ASN A 36 -19.49 -27.30 -3.38
C ASN A 36 -18.89 -27.70 -2.01
N GLY A 37 -19.03 -26.86 -0.99
CA GLY A 37 -18.37 -27.06 0.30
C GLY A 37 -17.03 -26.34 0.38
N HIS A 38 -16.51 -26.22 1.59
CA HIS A 38 -15.29 -25.47 1.89
C HIS A 38 -14.06 -26.35 1.64
N LEU A 39 -13.44 -26.21 0.46
CA LEU A 39 -12.19 -26.90 0.10
C LEU A 39 -11.00 -26.34 0.86
N PHE A 40 -10.12 -27.23 1.33
CA PHE A 40 -8.81 -26.90 1.88
C PHE A 40 -7.75 -27.88 1.38
N ILE A 41 -6.56 -27.37 1.10
CA ILE A 41 -5.42 -28.13 0.59
C ILE A 41 -4.19 -27.69 1.39
N LEU A 42 -3.45 -28.64 1.94
CA LEU A 42 -2.15 -28.39 2.57
C LEU A 42 -1.10 -29.20 1.83
N VAL A 43 -0.01 -28.55 1.43
CA VAL A 43 1.13 -29.21 0.80
C VAL A 43 2.38 -28.88 1.61
N ASN A 44 3.21 -29.88 1.89
CA ASN A 44 4.48 -29.72 2.58
C ASN A 44 5.53 -30.68 2.00
N LEU A 45 6.55 -30.12 1.37
CA LEU A 45 7.69 -30.80 0.78
C LEU A 45 8.93 -30.63 1.66
N THR A 46 9.39 -31.73 2.26
CA THR A 46 10.67 -31.71 2.99
C THR A 46 11.84 -31.73 2.01
N LYS A 47 12.92 -30.96 2.28
CA LYS A 47 14.09 -30.81 1.38
C LYS A 47 13.72 -30.24 0.00
N PRO A 48 13.34 -28.95 -0.06
CA PRO A 48 12.93 -28.32 -1.32
C PRO A 48 14.06 -28.26 -2.36
N GLN A 49 13.66 -28.28 -3.64
CA GLN A 49 14.51 -28.04 -4.81
C GLN A 49 13.88 -26.93 -5.67
N ASN A 50 14.66 -26.28 -6.53
CA ASN A 50 14.24 -25.08 -7.27
C ASN A 50 13.00 -25.28 -8.16
N ASP A 51 12.73 -26.50 -8.61
CA ASP A 51 11.59 -26.86 -9.47
C ASP A 51 10.31 -27.21 -8.69
N TYR A 52 10.38 -27.28 -7.35
CA TYR A 52 9.26 -27.74 -6.53
C TYR A 52 8.20 -26.65 -6.28
N GLU A 53 8.56 -25.36 -6.33
CA GLU A 53 7.62 -24.26 -6.13
C GLU A 53 6.58 -24.19 -7.24
N GLN A 54 7.02 -24.28 -8.49
CA GLN A 54 6.14 -24.36 -9.66
C GLN A 54 5.21 -25.59 -9.58
N PHE A 55 5.73 -26.72 -9.11
CA PHE A 55 4.93 -27.93 -8.91
C PHE A 55 3.84 -27.74 -7.85
N VAL A 56 4.14 -27.12 -6.71
CA VAL A 56 3.14 -26.87 -5.64
C VAL A 56 2.02 -25.97 -6.16
N GLY A 57 2.36 -24.89 -6.87
CA GLY A 57 1.38 -23.99 -7.48
C GLY A 57 0.46 -24.72 -8.47
N ALA A 58 1.05 -25.44 -9.44
CA ALA A 58 0.30 -26.20 -10.44
C ALA A 58 -0.57 -27.31 -9.80
N PHE A 59 -0.09 -27.96 -8.74
CA PHE A 59 -0.84 -28.97 -8.00
C PHE A 59 -2.08 -28.39 -7.33
N ILE A 60 -1.95 -27.26 -6.63
CA ILE A 60 -3.07 -26.59 -5.96
C ILE A 60 -4.09 -26.13 -7.00
N GLU A 61 -3.64 -25.46 -8.07
CA GLU A 61 -4.50 -25.01 -9.16
C GLU A 61 -5.28 -26.17 -9.78
N LYS A 62 -4.60 -27.30 -10.06
CA LYS A 62 -5.25 -28.50 -10.61
C LYS A 62 -6.31 -29.05 -9.65
N CYS A 63 -6.05 -29.07 -8.35
CA CYS A 63 -7.02 -29.51 -7.34
C CYS A 63 -8.25 -28.60 -7.32
N VAL A 64 -8.04 -27.27 -7.25
CA VAL A 64 -9.09 -26.25 -7.20
C VAL A 64 -9.98 -26.34 -8.44
N ASN A 65 -9.38 -26.34 -9.63
CA ASN A 65 -10.11 -26.43 -10.89
C ASN A 65 -10.93 -27.73 -10.97
N THR A 66 -10.32 -28.87 -10.64
CA THR A 66 -11.02 -30.16 -10.71
C THR A 66 -12.18 -30.24 -9.69
N TYR A 67 -12.03 -29.65 -8.52
CA TYR A 67 -13.06 -29.66 -7.47
C TYR A 67 -14.25 -28.75 -7.80
N TYR A 68 -14.00 -27.52 -8.26
CA TYR A 68 -15.07 -26.54 -8.49
C TYR A 68 -15.78 -26.66 -9.84
N TYR A 69 -15.10 -27.18 -10.87
CA TYR A 69 -15.71 -27.50 -12.16
C TYR A 69 -16.33 -28.90 -12.20
N CYS A 70 -16.36 -29.62 -11.08
CA CYS A 70 -17.05 -30.90 -10.99
C CYS A 70 -18.57 -30.71 -11.13
N VAL A 71 -19.22 -31.57 -11.91
CA VAL A 71 -20.68 -31.54 -12.14
C VAL A 71 -21.46 -32.25 -11.02
N LEU A 72 -20.76 -32.99 -10.15
CA LEU A 72 -21.38 -33.71 -9.04
C LEU A 72 -21.83 -32.74 -7.93
N GLU A 73 -22.89 -33.10 -7.21
CA GLU A 73 -23.45 -32.25 -6.14
C GLU A 73 -23.05 -32.72 -4.72
N ASP A 74 -22.76 -34.01 -4.55
CA ASP A 74 -22.37 -34.61 -3.28
C ASP A 74 -20.89 -34.33 -2.99
N THR A 75 -20.58 -33.69 -1.86
CA THR A 75 -19.22 -33.24 -1.52
C THR A 75 -18.22 -34.37 -1.32
N THR A 76 -18.67 -35.54 -0.88
CA THR A 76 -17.81 -36.71 -0.76
C THR A 76 -17.44 -37.21 -2.16
N LYS A 77 -18.44 -37.28 -3.06
CA LYS A 77 -18.22 -37.71 -4.45
C LYS A 77 -17.41 -36.71 -5.26
N ILE A 78 -17.58 -35.41 -5.04
CA ILE A 78 -16.75 -34.36 -5.64
C ILE A 78 -15.29 -34.59 -5.21
N LEU A 79 -15.03 -34.79 -3.91
CA LEU A 79 -13.68 -35.06 -3.42
C LEU A 79 -13.11 -36.35 -4.02
N GLU A 80 -13.88 -37.44 -4.04
CA GLU A 80 -13.46 -38.72 -4.63
C GLU A 80 -13.08 -38.56 -6.11
N PHE A 81 -13.89 -37.82 -6.88
CA PHE A 81 -13.59 -37.47 -8.27
C PHE A 81 -12.29 -36.66 -8.38
N THR A 82 -12.13 -35.61 -7.56
CA THR A 82 -10.92 -34.80 -7.54
C THR A 82 -9.69 -35.65 -7.25
N LEU A 83 -9.72 -36.49 -6.21
CA LEU A 83 -8.59 -37.36 -5.84
C LEU A 83 -8.23 -38.34 -6.96
N ASN A 84 -9.23 -38.90 -7.66
CA ASN A 84 -9.00 -39.79 -8.79
C ASN A 84 -8.31 -39.06 -9.97
N GLU A 85 -8.77 -37.85 -10.31
CA GLU A 85 -8.14 -37.04 -11.35
C GLU A 85 -6.73 -36.58 -10.96
N ILE A 86 -6.49 -36.27 -9.69
CA ILE A 86 -5.14 -35.98 -9.19
C ILE A 86 -4.24 -37.20 -9.28
N ASN A 87 -4.72 -38.39 -8.90
CA ASN A 87 -3.95 -39.64 -9.05
C ASN A 87 -3.56 -39.92 -10.52
N LYS A 88 -4.37 -39.50 -11.50
CA LYS A 88 -4.03 -39.61 -12.94
C LYS A 88 -3.06 -38.52 -13.41
N TRP A 89 -3.25 -37.30 -12.93
CA TRP A 89 -2.45 -36.14 -13.32
C TRP A 89 -1.03 -36.19 -12.74
N LEU A 90 -0.90 -36.63 -11.49
CA LEU A 90 0.34 -36.57 -10.73
C LEU A 90 1.51 -37.27 -11.45
N PRO A 91 1.43 -38.54 -11.90
CA PRO A 91 2.58 -39.23 -12.47
C PRO A 91 3.21 -38.56 -13.70
N ALA A 92 2.42 -37.79 -14.47
CA ALA A 92 2.87 -37.08 -15.66
C ALA A 92 3.42 -35.67 -15.37
N ASN A 93 3.16 -35.12 -14.19
CA ASN A 93 3.47 -33.74 -13.82
C ASN A 93 4.42 -33.66 -12.60
N LEU A 94 5.01 -34.78 -12.19
CA LEU A 94 6.08 -34.78 -11.19
C LEU A 94 7.35 -34.16 -11.79
N PRO A 95 8.11 -33.39 -11.01
CA PRO A 95 9.43 -32.92 -11.41
C PRO A 95 10.37 -34.07 -11.78
N ALA A 96 11.40 -33.78 -12.60
CA ALA A 96 12.30 -34.79 -13.17
C ALA A 96 12.93 -35.72 -12.11
N ASN A 97 13.12 -35.20 -10.89
CA ASN A 97 13.58 -35.95 -9.74
C ASN A 97 12.43 -36.71 -9.04
N LYS A 98 12.23 -37.98 -9.42
CA LYS A 98 11.20 -38.87 -8.81
C LYS A 98 11.35 -39.08 -7.28
N LYS A 99 12.43 -38.59 -6.64
CA LYS A 99 12.61 -38.60 -5.18
C LYS A 99 11.70 -37.60 -4.45
N ILE A 100 10.98 -36.73 -5.16
CA ILE A 100 9.99 -35.84 -4.57
C ILE A 100 8.92 -36.60 -3.78
N LEU A 101 8.49 -37.77 -4.27
CA LEU A 101 7.42 -38.55 -3.65
C LEU A 101 7.73 -39.01 -2.23
N SER A 102 9.01 -39.25 -1.89
CA SER A 102 9.40 -39.67 -0.54
C SER A 102 9.40 -38.53 0.48
N HIS A 103 9.23 -37.29 0.02
CA HIS A 103 9.30 -36.08 0.83
C HIS A 103 8.03 -35.24 0.75
N LEU A 104 7.05 -35.68 -0.06
CA LEU A 104 5.80 -35.01 -0.34
C LEU A 104 4.74 -35.40 0.69
N ASN A 105 4.23 -34.40 1.39
CA ASN A 105 3.14 -34.55 2.34
C ASN A 105 1.97 -33.68 1.86
N ILE A 106 0.81 -34.26 1.67
CA ILE A 106 -0.37 -33.57 1.15
C ILE A 106 -1.61 -33.90 1.98
N VAL A 107 -2.44 -32.89 2.18
CA VAL A 107 -3.82 -33.01 2.64
C VAL A 107 -4.72 -32.40 1.58
N ILE A 108 -5.75 -33.12 1.17
CA ILE A 108 -6.89 -32.54 0.44
C ILE A 108 -8.13 -32.88 1.21
N GLY A 109 -8.95 -31.88 1.52
CA GLY A 109 -10.20 -32.12 2.19
C GLY A 109 -11.24 -31.05 1.95
N ASN A 110 -12.48 -31.37 2.29
CA ASN A 110 -13.57 -30.44 2.25
C ASN A 110 -14.42 -30.50 3.51
N LEU A 111 -15.17 -29.42 3.74
CA LEU A 111 -16.14 -29.32 4.82
C LEU A 111 -17.48 -28.80 4.28
N LYS A 112 -18.56 -29.54 4.49
CA LYS A 112 -19.93 -29.07 4.26
C LYS A 112 -20.87 -29.72 5.26
N ASP A 113 -21.84 -28.97 5.78
CA ASP A 113 -22.88 -29.50 6.68
C ASP A 113 -22.34 -30.29 7.89
N ASN A 114 -21.26 -29.79 8.51
CA ASN A 114 -20.55 -30.46 9.60
C ASN A 114 -19.93 -31.82 9.25
N LEU A 115 -19.79 -32.16 7.97
CA LEU A 115 -19.06 -33.34 7.52
C LEU A 115 -17.72 -32.90 6.93
N ILE A 116 -16.63 -33.35 7.54
CA ILE A 116 -15.28 -33.15 7.02
C ILE A 116 -14.89 -34.42 6.27
N ASN A 117 -14.53 -34.29 4.99
CA ASN A 117 -13.91 -35.37 4.22
C ASN A 117 -12.44 -35.03 3.99
N ILE A 118 -11.51 -35.91 4.36
CA ILE A 118 -10.07 -35.70 4.14
C ILE A 118 -9.41 -36.91 3.52
N SER A 119 -8.40 -36.67 2.68
CA SER A 119 -7.44 -37.67 2.23
C SER A 119 -6.03 -37.17 2.50
N LEU A 120 -5.19 -38.04 3.02
CA LEU A 120 -3.89 -37.72 3.61
C LEU A 120 -2.79 -38.52 2.93
N VAL A 121 -1.68 -37.87 2.65
CA VAL A 121 -0.46 -38.48 2.14
C VAL A 121 0.74 -37.93 2.90
N GLY A 122 1.64 -38.81 3.32
CA GLY A 122 2.84 -38.41 4.06
C GLY A 122 2.60 -38.24 5.56
N ASP A 123 3.44 -37.45 6.20
CA ASP A 123 3.46 -37.26 7.66
C ASP A 123 2.66 -36.02 8.05
N TRP A 124 1.38 -36.23 8.35
CA TRP A 124 0.50 -35.24 8.94
C TRP A 124 -0.03 -35.75 10.26
N HIS A 125 -0.30 -34.83 11.18
CA HIS A 125 -0.94 -35.12 12.46
C HIS A 125 -2.30 -34.41 12.53
N SER A 126 -3.37 -35.20 12.52
CA SER A 126 -4.75 -34.72 12.61
C SER A 126 -5.42 -35.17 13.91
N TYR A 127 -6.08 -34.21 14.56
CA TYR A 127 -6.75 -34.43 15.84
C TYR A 127 -8.16 -33.86 15.84
N LEU A 128 -9.08 -34.66 16.38
CA LEU A 128 -10.35 -34.17 16.86
C LEU A 128 -10.18 -33.73 18.32
N ILE A 129 -10.25 -32.42 18.54
CA ILE A 129 -10.05 -31.75 19.83
C ILE A 129 -11.41 -31.55 20.50
N HIS A 130 -11.54 -32.17 21.67
CA HIS A 130 -12.61 -31.92 22.64
C HIS A 130 -12.01 -31.22 23.88
N PRO A 131 -12.78 -30.42 24.64
CA PRO A 131 -12.32 -29.79 25.88
C PRO A 131 -11.68 -30.72 26.93
N LEU A 132 -11.91 -32.04 26.82
CA LEU A 132 -11.40 -33.05 27.76
C LEU A 132 -10.37 -34.02 27.14
N LYS A 133 -10.32 -34.15 25.82
CA LYS A 133 -9.47 -35.15 25.14
C LYS A 133 -9.12 -34.71 23.72
N ALA A 134 -7.95 -35.09 23.24
CA ALA A 134 -7.56 -34.97 21.85
C ALA A 134 -7.37 -36.37 21.27
N ASN A 135 -8.19 -36.71 20.27
CA ASN A 135 -8.13 -38.02 19.62
C ASN A 135 -7.40 -37.89 18.28
N ARG A 136 -6.31 -38.64 18.10
CA ARG A 136 -5.62 -38.73 16.81
C ARG A 136 -6.47 -39.55 15.82
N LEU A 137 -6.50 -39.13 14.56
CA LEU A 137 -7.35 -39.74 13.54
C LEU A 137 -6.60 -40.68 12.58
N GLU A 138 -5.29 -40.51 12.38
CA GLU A 138 -4.51 -41.42 11.54
C GLU A 138 -4.24 -42.78 12.21
N LYS A 139 -4.20 -43.82 11.39
CA LYS A 139 -3.53 -45.11 11.69
C LYS A 139 -2.23 -45.19 10.87
N ASP A 140 -1.31 -46.06 11.29
CA ASP A 140 0.10 -46.14 10.85
C ASP A 140 0.40 -45.89 9.36
N LYS A 141 1.60 -45.35 9.09
CA LYS A 141 2.10 -44.94 7.75
C LYS A 141 1.80 -45.98 6.66
N ALA A 142 0.88 -45.67 5.75
CA ALA A 142 0.65 -46.44 4.55
C ALA A 142 1.84 -46.32 3.58
N VAL A 143 2.21 -47.42 2.93
CA VAL A 143 3.27 -47.44 1.91
C VAL A 143 2.79 -46.64 0.68
N LEU A 144 3.55 -45.61 0.31
CA LEU A 144 3.25 -44.73 -0.83
C LEU A 144 3.22 -45.53 -2.14
N ASN A 145 2.06 -45.58 -2.80
CA ASN A 145 1.94 -46.14 -4.15
C ASN A 145 1.96 -44.98 -5.17
N PRO A 146 2.99 -44.89 -6.05
CA PRO A 146 3.13 -43.79 -7.01
C PRO A 146 1.99 -43.71 -8.04
N ILE A 147 1.17 -44.76 -8.20
CA ILE A 147 0.04 -44.81 -9.15
C ILE A 147 -1.30 -44.48 -8.46
N LYS A 148 -1.38 -44.65 -7.14
CA LYS A 148 -2.58 -44.39 -6.33
C LYS A 148 -2.17 -43.75 -5.00
N LEU A 149 -1.85 -42.46 -5.06
CA LEU A 149 -1.37 -41.70 -3.91
C LEU A 149 -2.48 -41.50 -2.88
N PHE A 150 -3.67 -41.14 -3.35
CA PHE A 150 -4.88 -40.99 -2.53
C PHE A 150 -5.78 -42.21 -2.69
N ASN A 151 -5.88 -43.02 -1.65
CA ASN A 151 -6.55 -44.33 -1.66
C ASN A 151 -7.65 -44.44 -0.59
N GLU A 152 -7.66 -43.54 0.39
CA GLU A 152 -8.65 -43.52 1.46
C GLU A 152 -9.19 -42.10 1.67
N ILE A 153 -10.49 -42.01 1.97
CA ILE A 153 -11.15 -40.78 2.42
C ILE A 153 -11.63 -41.04 3.84
N HIS A 154 -11.15 -40.26 4.79
CA HIS A 154 -11.67 -40.27 6.16
C HIS A 154 -12.81 -39.26 6.27
N GLN A 155 -13.98 -39.75 6.66
CA GLN A 155 -15.14 -38.92 6.94
C GLN A 155 -15.25 -38.69 8.44
N ILE A 156 -15.32 -37.44 8.85
CA ILE A 156 -15.35 -37.02 10.25
C ILE A 156 -16.59 -36.17 10.46
N GLN A 157 -17.49 -36.64 11.31
CA GLN A 157 -18.63 -35.85 11.74
C GLN A 157 -18.18 -34.81 12.77
N PHE A 158 -18.38 -33.55 12.41
CA PHE A 158 -18.06 -32.40 13.22
C PHE A 158 -19.21 -32.14 14.21
N THR A 159 -18.98 -32.44 15.49
CA THR A 159 -19.98 -32.25 16.55
C THR A 159 -19.84 -30.88 17.21
N GLN A 160 -20.93 -30.36 17.79
CA GLN A 160 -20.91 -29.07 18.50
C GLN A 160 -19.82 -29.05 19.58
N ASN A 161 -19.12 -27.93 19.70
CA ASN A 161 -17.99 -27.73 20.62
C ASN A 161 -16.75 -28.61 20.40
N CYS A 162 -16.68 -29.35 19.29
CA CYS A 162 -15.43 -29.95 18.83
C CYS A 162 -14.67 -28.99 17.89
N SER A 163 -13.34 -29.10 17.92
CA SER A 163 -12.45 -28.46 16.97
C SER A 163 -11.64 -29.53 16.26
N PHE A 164 -11.30 -29.29 15.01
CA PHE A 164 -10.43 -30.17 14.23
C PHE A 164 -9.15 -29.39 13.94
N ILE A 165 -8.01 -30.02 14.18
CA ILE A 165 -6.72 -29.48 13.77
C ILE A 165 -6.00 -30.51 12.92
N ILE A 166 -5.37 -30.03 11.86
CA ILE A 166 -4.37 -30.78 11.12
C ILE A 166 -3.09 -29.97 11.06
N THR A 167 -1.95 -30.62 11.31
CA THR A 167 -0.66 -29.94 11.38
C THR A 167 0.47 -30.85 10.90
N ASN A 168 1.54 -30.25 10.39
CA ASN A 168 2.80 -30.97 10.22
C ASN A 168 3.39 -31.33 11.61
N PRO A 169 4.29 -32.33 11.68
CA PRO A 169 4.86 -32.81 12.95
C PRO A 169 5.54 -31.70 13.78
N SER A 170 6.15 -30.73 13.10
CA SER A 170 6.92 -29.65 13.72
C SER A 170 6.15 -28.89 14.81
N LEU A 171 4.84 -28.64 14.66
CA LEU A 171 4.09 -27.95 15.72
C LEU A 171 4.15 -28.71 17.06
N LEU A 172 4.05 -30.03 17.01
CA LEU A 172 4.03 -30.89 18.21
C LEU A 172 5.42 -31.22 18.75
N ASP A 173 6.46 -30.99 17.95
CA ASP A 173 7.86 -31.07 18.42
C ASP A 173 8.18 -29.92 19.39
N TYR A 174 7.50 -28.76 19.25
CA TYR A 174 7.71 -27.58 20.09
C TYR A 174 6.58 -27.30 21.09
N LEU A 175 5.34 -27.73 20.81
CA LEU A 175 4.19 -27.51 21.68
C LEU A 175 3.54 -28.83 22.07
N SER A 176 3.30 -29.02 23.38
CA SER A 176 2.60 -30.22 23.84
C SER A 176 1.16 -30.26 23.32
N LEU A 177 0.69 -31.46 22.96
CA LEU A 177 -0.68 -31.67 22.48
C LEU A 177 -1.73 -31.14 23.45
N ASP A 178 -1.50 -31.26 24.76
CA ASP A 178 -2.40 -30.72 25.77
C ASP A 178 -2.50 -29.20 25.75
N LYS A 179 -1.40 -28.51 25.48
CA LYS A 179 -1.38 -27.05 25.35
C LYS A 179 -2.15 -26.62 24.09
N VAL A 180 -1.89 -27.28 22.96
CA VAL A 180 -2.62 -27.06 21.71
C VAL A 180 -4.12 -27.31 21.89
N ARG A 181 -4.48 -28.45 22.49
CA ARG A 181 -5.86 -28.83 22.84
C ARG A 181 -6.54 -27.75 23.68
N LYS A 182 -5.90 -27.27 24.75
CA LYS A 182 -6.46 -26.25 25.65
C LYS A 182 -6.72 -24.94 24.90
N ILE A 183 -5.79 -24.49 24.07
CA ILE A 183 -5.93 -23.24 23.30
C ILE A 183 -7.07 -23.38 22.27
N VAL A 184 -6.99 -24.38 21.40
CA VAL A 184 -7.94 -24.57 20.30
C VAL A 184 -9.37 -24.83 20.81
N SER A 185 -9.53 -25.56 21.92
CA SER A 185 -10.85 -25.79 22.52
C SER A 185 -11.43 -24.54 23.21
N THR A 186 -10.60 -23.68 23.81
CA THR A 186 -11.08 -22.57 24.68
C THR A 186 -11.44 -21.30 23.91
N ILE A 187 -10.63 -20.89 22.93
CA ILE A 187 -10.79 -19.59 22.26
C ILE A 187 -11.19 -19.74 20.78
N PRO A 188 -11.67 -18.68 20.09
CA PRO A 188 -12.03 -18.74 18.68
C PRO A 188 -10.86 -19.17 17.78
N ALA A 189 -11.15 -19.78 16.62
CA ALA A 189 -10.13 -20.41 15.77
C ALA A 189 -9.00 -19.44 15.37
N ARG A 190 -9.34 -18.20 15.01
CA ARG A 190 -8.35 -17.16 14.64
C ARG A 190 -7.46 -16.75 15.81
N SER A 191 -8.05 -16.53 16.99
CA SER A 191 -7.29 -16.22 18.21
C SER A 191 -6.41 -17.38 18.66
N ALA A 192 -6.88 -18.62 18.49
CA ALA A 192 -6.08 -19.82 18.74
C ALA A 192 -4.87 -19.91 17.81
N ALA A 193 -5.05 -19.62 16.52
CA ALA A 193 -3.96 -19.61 15.54
C ALA A 193 -2.89 -18.57 15.91
N GLU A 194 -3.27 -17.33 16.22
CA GLU A 194 -2.32 -16.27 16.61
C GLU A 194 -1.62 -16.57 17.95
N GLN A 195 -2.34 -17.13 18.91
CA GLN A 195 -1.73 -17.53 20.18
C GLN A 195 -0.72 -18.68 19.98
N LEU A 196 -1.03 -19.67 19.16
CA LEU A 196 -0.07 -20.74 18.84
C LEU A 196 1.12 -20.21 18.04
N ARG A 197 0.88 -19.30 17.09
CA ARG A 197 1.92 -18.64 16.28
C ARG A 197 2.92 -17.87 17.14
N SER A 198 2.44 -17.06 18.08
CA SER A 198 3.32 -16.30 19.00
C SER A 198 4.19 -17.21 19.87
N MET A 199 3.72 -18.41 20.20
CA MET A 199 4.49 -19.39 21.00
C MET A 199 5.63 -20.07 20.23
N VAL A 200 5.56 -20.11 18.89
CA VAL A 200 6.61 -20.72 18.04
C VAL A 200 7.44 -19.67 17.30
N THR A 201 7.23 -18.38 17.55
CA THR A 201 7.97 -17.29 16.88
C THR A 201 9.46 -17.26 17.25
N ALA A 202 9.84 -17.82 18.41
CA ALA A 202 11.25 -17.92 18.84
C ALA A 202 12.00 -19.15 18.28
N VAL A 203 11.34 -19.97 17.46
CA VAL A 203 11.95 -21.17 16.85
C VAL A 203 12.84 -20.75 15.67
N PRO A 204 13.95 -21.46 15.38
CA PRO A 204 14.78 -21.17 14.21
C PRO A 204 13.99 -21.10 12.90
N THR A 205 14.37 -20.18 12.02
CA THR A 205 13.73 -19.93 10.71
C THR A 205 13.77 -21.14 9.77
N SER A 206 14.61 -22.14 10.04
CA SER A 206 14.70 -23.36 9.26
C SER A 206 13.54 -24.35 9.47
N VAL A 207 12.69 -24.12 10.47
CA VAL A 207 11.52 -24.96 10.78
C VAL A 207 10.25 -24.32 10.22
N SER A 208 9.49 -25.09 9.45
CA SER A 208 8.20 -24.66 8.92
C SER A 208 7.06 -25.16 9.81
N PHE A 209 6.06 -24.30 10.06
CA PHE A 209 4.84 -24.65 10.78
C PHE A 209 3.65 -24.47 9.84
N LEU A 210 2.98 -25.58 9.53
CA LEU A 210 1.80 -25.61 8.68
C LEU A 210 0.67 -26.28 9.45
N SER A 211 -0.37 -25.52 9.77
CA SER A 211 -1.55 -26.04 10.47
C SER A 211 -2.84 -25.40 9.99
N LEU A 212 -3.92 -26.18 9.99
CA LEU A 212 -5.28 -25.73 9.75
C LEU A 212 -6.15 -26.08 10.96
N ILE A 213 -6.91 -25.11 11.44
CA ILE A 213 -7.86 -25.23 12.54
C ILE A 213 -9.27 -24.98 11.98
N LEU A 214 -10.17 -25.94 12.22
CA LEU A 214 -11.60 -25.84 11.93
C LEU A 214 -12.36 -25.89 13.27
N LYS A 215 -13.33 -25.00 13.47
CA LYS A 215 -14.16 -24.94 14.69
C LYS A 215 -15.63 -24.71 14.39
N SER A 216 -16.52 -25.46 15.04
CA SER A 216 -17.98 -25.30 14.90
C SER A 216 -18.45 -24.15 15.80
N GLN A 217 -19.27 -23.23 15.30
CA GLN A 217 -19.83 -22.14 16.12
C GLN A 217 -20.91 -22.65 17.08
N ASP A 218 -20.82 -22.18 18.33
CA ASP A 218 -21.87 -22.26 19.33
C ASP A 218 -22.58 -20.89 19.41
N ASN A 219 -23.81 -20.80 18.91
CA ASN A 219 -24.62 -19.57 18.96
C ASN A 219 -25.08 -19.20 20.39
N SER A 220 -24.67 -19.93 21.43
CA SER A 220 -25.13 -19.74 22.80
C SER A 220 -24.20 -18.89 23.70
N LYS A 221 -23.05 -18.43 23.20
CA LYS A 221 -22.14 -17.53 23.96
C LYS A 221 -21.94 -16.19 23.28
N THR A 222 -23.04 -15.51 22.97
CA THR A 222 -23.03 -14.05 22.93
C THR A 222 -22.75 -13.57 24.35
N ILE A 223 -21.63 -12.87 24.50
CA ILE A 223 -21.11 -12.29 25.74
C ILE A 223 -22.25 -11.74 26.59
N GLU A 224 -22.38 -12.30 27.80
CA GLU A 224 -23.17 -11.76 28.89
C GLU A 224 -22.81 -10.28 29.07
N LYS A 225 -23.74 -9.39 28.69
CA LYS A 225 -23.75 -8.03 29.23
C LYS A 225 -23.93 -8.19 30.74
N ILE A 226 -22.94 -7.75 31.50
CA ILE A 226 -23.08 -7.47 32.93
C ILE A 226 -24.18 -6.40 33.05
N VAL A 227 -25.37 -6.82 33.45
CA VAL A 227 -26.47 -5.95 33.87
C VAL A 227 -26.53 -6.08 35.39
N HIS A 228 -26.31 -4.97 36.09
CA HIS A 228 -26.58 -4.86 37.52
C HIS A 228 -28.08 -5.12 37.78
N PRO A 229 -28.41 -5.76 38.92
CA PRO A 229 -29.77 -6.15 39.23
C PRO A 229 -30.56 -4.92 39.65
N ASP A 230 -31.68 -4.65 38.99
CA ASP A 230 -32.91 -4.21 39.65
C ASP A 230 -34.10 -4.29 38.68
N GLU A 231 -35.23 -4.68 39.28
CA GLU A 231 -36.63 -4.59 38.81
C GLU A 231 -37.33 -5.86 38.23
N LEU A 232 -38.39 -6.21 38.96
CA LEU A 232 -39.35 -7.33 38.89
C LEU A 232 -40.47 -7.07 37.84
N PRO A 233 -41.39 -8.04 37.57
CA PRO A 233 -41.67 -8.47 36.20
C PRO A 233 -42.96 -7.92 35.53
N ILE A 234 -42.86 -7.81 34.19
CA ILE A 234 -43.80 -8.21 33.12
C ILE A 234 -45.30 -7.88 33.29
N HIS A 235 -45.78 -6.96 32.43
CA HIS A 235 -47.12 -7.07 31.84
C HIS A 235 -47.09 -6.96 30.31
N LYS A 236 -47.86 -7.85 29.66
CA LYS A 236 -47.99 -8.06 28.21
C LYS A 236 -48.62 -6.85 27.49
N PRO A 237 -48.32 -6.59 26.20
CA PRO A 237 -49.20 -5.78 25.37
C PRO A 237 -50.12 -6.64 24.50
N THR A 238 -51.41 -6.33 24.62
CA THR A 238 -52.50 -6.72 23.70
C THR A 238 -52.50 -5.78 22.50
N ILE A 239 -52.74 -6.32 21.30
CA ILE A 239 -52.85 -5.60 20.03
C ILE A 239 -54.26 -4.99 19.88
N VAL A 240 -54.37 -3.69 19.55
CA VAL A 240 -55.55 -3.06 18.90
C VAL A 240 -55.06 -1.84 18.04
N PRO A 241 -55.67 -1.52 16.87
CA PRO A 241 -55.02 -0.76 15.79
C PRO A 241 -55.31 0.75 15.72
N ARG A 242 -54.44 1.44 14.96
CA ARG A 242 -54.47 2.80 14.35
C ARG A 242 -55.70 3.70 14.59
N THR A 243 -55.44 4.93 15.05
CA THR A 243 -56.05 6.19 14.53
C THR A 243 -55.19 7.42 14.89
N GLY A 244 -55.17 8.43 14.01
CA GLY A 244 -55.01 9.84 14.40
C GLY A 244 -53.63 10.52 14.23
N PHE A 245 -53.48 11.27 13.15
CA PHE A 245 -52.55 12.40 13.05
C PHE A 245 -53.13 13.60 13.83
N GLY A 246 -52.32 14.29 14.65
CA GLY A 246 -52.68 15.55 15.31
C GLY A 246 -51.60 16.01 16.30
N ALA A 247 -51.06 17.20 16.05
CA ALA A 247 -49.85 17.75 16.65
C ALA A 247 -49.96 18.17 18.14
N SER A 248 -48.86 18.01 18.88
CA SER A 248 -48.55 18.83 20.05
C SER A 248 -47.05 19.12 20.10
N THR A 249 -46.69 20.23 19.46
CA THR A 249 -45.45 20.97 19.65
C THR A 249 -45.41 21.55 21.06
N ALA A 250 -44.51 21.09 21.92
CA ALA A 250 -44.13 21.83 23.14
C ALA A 250 -42.78 21.44 23.76
N SER A 251 -42.20 20.26 23.52
CA SER A 251 -40.92 19.86 24.16
C SER A 251 -39.67 19.99 23.29
N SER A 252 -39.80 20.46 22.04
CA SER A 252 -38.68 20.57 21.09
C SER A 252 -38.08 21.97 20.96
N ARG A 253 -38.60 22.98 21.68
CA ARG A 253 -38.05 24.36 21.63
C ARG A 253 -37.04 24.64 22.74
N GLU A 254 -37.21 24.05 23.93
CA GLU A 254 -36.25 24.24 25.03
C GLU A 254 -34.89 23.57 24.75
N SER A 255 -34.87 22.44 24.05
CA SER A 255 -33.64 21.73 23.65
C SER A 255 -32.95 22.35 22.42
N LEU A 256 -33.71 22.93 21.49
CA LEU A 256 -33.16 23.67 20.34
C LEU A 256 -32.60 25.04 20.75
N ASP A 257 -33.25 25.76 21.66
CA ASP A 257 -32.72 27.03 22.18
C ASP A 257 -31.51 26.80 23.09
N GLN A 258 -31.48 25.69 23.86
CA GLN A 258 -30.28 25.26 24.58
C GLN A 258 -29.15 24.90 23.61
N LEU A 259 -29.40 24.16 22.52
CA LEU A 259 -28.38 23.84 21.52
C LEU A 259 -27.89 25.08 20.74
N ILE A 260 -28.77 26.02 20.38
CA ILE A 260 -28.39 27.26 19.68
C ILE A 260 -27.60 28.21 20.60
N SER A 261 -27.91 28.23 21.90
CA SER A 261 -27.16 29.01 22.89
C SER A 261 -25.77 28.40 23.16
N THR A 262 -25.68 27.07 23.21
CA THR A 262 -24.41 26.33 23.29
C THR A 262 -23.60 26.54 22.02
N GLN A 263 -24.20 26.46 20.82
CA GLN A 263 -23.50 26.69 19.55
C GLN A 263 -22.98 28.14 19.45
N LYS A 264 -23.74 29.15 19.91
CA LYS A 264 -23.27 30.55 19.97
C LYS A 264 -22.15 30.78 20.98
N GLN A 265 -22.08 30.02 22.06
CA GLN A 265 -20.96 30.07 23.02
C GLN A 265 -19.74 29.30 22.49
N THR A 266 -19.93 28.18 21.78
CA THR A 266 -18.86 27.38 21.18
C THR A 266 -18.27 28.06 19.94
N GLN A 267 -19.06 28.78 19.15
CA GLN A 267 -18.59 29.55 17.97
C GLN A 267 -17.81 30.81 18.36
N LYS A 268 -17.91 31.29 19.62
CA LYS A 268 -17.05 32.33 20.18
C LYS A 268 -15.72 31.79 20.73
N ILE A 269 -15.61 30.49 20.94
CA ILE A 269 -14.41 29.83 21.52
C ILE A 269 -13.63 29.04 20.44
N MET A 270 -14.24 28.70 19.29
CA MET A 270 -13.61 27.87 18.25
C MET A 270 -13.22 28.59 16.95
N THR A 271 -13.18 29.93 16.89
CA THR A 271 -12.44 30.61 15.81
C THR A 271 -11.03 30.94 16.26
N VAL A 272 -10.12 29.96 16.14
CA VAL A 272 -8.69 30.23 16.03
C VAL A 272 -8.40 30.47 14.54
N PRO A 273 -7.94 31.67 14.14
CA PRO A 273 -7.66 31.96 12.74
C PRO A 273 -6.39 31.24 12.27
N SER A 274 -6.46 30.71 11.05
CA SER A 274 -5.34 30.41 10.17
C SER A 274 -4.33 31.56 10.18
N SER A 275 -3.25 31.40 10.95
CA SER A 275 -2.21 32.40 11.16
C SER A 275 -1.14 32.25 10.09
N TRP A 276 -1.15 33.19 9.14
CA TRP A 276 -0.06 33.74 8.29
C TRP A 276 -0.61 34.27 6.96
N GLN A 277 -1.69 33.69 6.43
CA GLN A 277 -2.33 34.16 5.19
C GLN A 277 -3.33 35.32 5.42
N THR A 278 -3.89 35.44 6.62
CA THR A 278 -4.80 36.54 7.00
C THR A 278 -4.08 37.84 7.37
N LEU A 279 -2.80 37.79 7.78
CA LEU A 279 -2.00 38.99 8.10
C LEU A 279 -1.46 39.70 6.85
N VAL A 280 -1.13 38.95 5.79
CA VAL A 280 -0.65 39.55 4.53
C VAL A 280 -1.81 40.13 3.71
N SER A 281 -2.99 39.51 3.76
CA SER A 281 -4.19 39.98 3.05
C SER A 281 -4.91 41.14 3.75
N THR A 282 -4.92 41.17 5.10
CA THR A 282 -5.41 42.36 5.82
C THR A 282 -4.48 43.56 5.66
N TRP A 283 -3.16 43.36 5.53
CA TRP A 283 -2.22 44.46 5.31
C TRP A 283 -2.40 45.17 3.95
N ASN A 284 -2.64 44.40 2.88
CA ASN A 284 -2.85 44.97 1.56
C ASN A 284 -4.21 45.67 1.44
N ASN A 285 -5.25 45.17 2.12
CA ASN A 285 -6.57 45.80 2.13
C ASN A 285 -6.64 47.04 3.05
N ILE A 286 -5.85 47.09 4.13
CA ILE A 286 -5.72 48.26 5.01
C ILE A 286 -4.90 49.39 4.34
N LYS A 287 -3.93 49.04 3.47
CA LYS A 287 -3.13 49.99 2.69
C LYS A 287 -3.96 50.74 1.63
N GLU A 288 -4.98 50.10 1.07
CA GLU A 288 -5.91 50.74 0.13
C GLU A 288 -7.03 51.53 0.83
N SER A 289 -7.50 51.08 2.00
CA SER A 289 -8.58 51.74 2.75
C SER A 289 -8.16 52.98 3.58
N LEU A 290 -6.88 53.36 3.62
CA LEU A 290 -6.37 54.46 4.46
C LEU A 290 -5.58 55.55 3.70
N LYS A 291 -5.85 55.74 2.40
CA LYS A 291 -5.52 57.02 1.74
C LYS A 291 -6.57 58.08 2.13
N GLY A 292 -6.27 58.85 3.17
CA GLY A 292 -7.03 60.10 3.43
C GLY A 292 -7.12 60.58 4.88
N SER A 293 -6.80 59.77 5.88
CA SER A 293 -7.01 60.17 7.29
C SER A 293 -5.74 60.74 7.96
N LYS A 294 -5.86 61.93 8.57
CA LYS A 294 -4.80 62.67 9.28
C LYS A 294 -4.36 62.06 10.64
N ILE A 295 -4.67 60.79 10.91
CA ILE A 295 -4.43 60.13 12.22
C ILE A 295 -3.10 59.34 12.24
N LEU A 296 -2.49 59.11 11.06
CA LEU A 296 -1.22 58.40 10.92
C LEU A 296 -0.01 59.01 11.67
N PRO A 297 0.23 60.34 11.69
CA PRO A 297 1.44 60.89 12.32
C PRO A 297 1.42 60.90 13.86
N LEU A 298 0.25 60.71 14.50
CA LEU A 298 0.13 60.67 15.96
C LEU A 298 0.47 59.29 16.54
N ILE A 299 0.02 58.21 15.89
CA ILE A 299 0.35 56.84 16.27
C ILE A 299 1.83 56.54 15.99
N PHE A 300 2.36 57.04 14.86
CA PHE A 300 3.79 56.94 14.54
C PHE A 300 4.69 57.65 15.56
N ARG A 301 4.26 58.79 16.14
CA ARG A 301 5.03 59.52 17.17
C ARG A 301 5.07 58.81 18.53
N GLY A 302 4.05 58.00 18.85
CA GLY A 302 4.04 57.16 20.05
C GLY A 302 4.96 55.94 19.92
N ILE A 303 4.86 55.24 18.79
CA ILE A 303 5.63 54.01 18.52
C ILE A 303 7.12 54.32 18.31
N THR A 304 7.46 55.42 17.63
CA THR A 304 8.86 55.83 17.43
C THR A 304 9.53 56.22 18.75
N LYS A 305 8.83 56.87 19.68
CA LYS A 305 9.36 57.16 21.03
C LYS A 305 9.60 55.88 21.84
N LEU A 306 8.70 54.90 21.75
CA LEU A 306 8.85 53.59 22.39
C LEU A 306 10.05 52.82 21.83
N PHE A 307 10.26 52.86 20.51
CA PHE A 307 11.42 52.24 19.87
C PHE A 307 12.73 52.93 20.25
N VAL A 308 12.75 54.26 20.36
CA VAL A 308 13.92 55.02 20.82
C VAL A 308 14.25 54.70 22.28
N TRP A 309 13.26 54.55 23.15
CA TRP A 309 13.46 54.13 24.54
C TRP A 309 13.98 52.69 24.64
N LEU A 310 13.43 51.77 23.86
CA LEU A 310 13.89 50.39 23.80
C LEU A 310 15.33 50.30 23.28
N TRP A 311 15.66 51.09 22.26
CA TRP A 311 17.01 51.17 21.71
C TRP A 311 18.01 51.80 22.68
N LEU A 312 17.63 52.86 23.41
CA LEU A 312 18.47 53.44 24.46
C LEU A 312 18.72 52.46 25.61
N LEU A 313 17.72 51.67 25.97
CA LEU A 313 17.83 50.64 27.01
C LEU A 313 18.77 49.50 26.58
N LEU A 314 18.62 49.01 25.34
CA LEU A 314 19.56 48.04 24.75
C LEU A 314 20.99 48.59 24.67
N LYS A 315 21.16 49.89 24.34
CA LYS A 315 22.47 50.54 24.27
C LYS A 315 23.14 50.69 25.64
N LEU A 316 22.36 50.89 26.71
CA LEU A 316 22.86 50.90 28.09
C LEU A 316 23.29 49.51 28.55
N ILE A 317 22.51 48.48 28.22
CA ILE A 317 22.85 47.07 28.52
C ILE A 317 24.12 46.66 27.79
N ALA A 318 24.23 46.98 26.50
CA ALA A 318 25.42 46.70 25.69
C ALA A 318 26.68 47.42 26.22
N ARG A 319 26.54 48.68 26.67
CA ARG A 319 27.66 49.41 27.31
C ARG A 319 28.07 48.79 28.65
N GLY A 320 27.11 48.30 29.44
CA GLY A 320 27.38 47.58 30.68
C GLY A 320 28.17 46.29 30.44
N LEU A 321 27.73 45.48 29.47
CA LEU A 321 28.42 44.26 29.05
C LEU A 321 29.81 44.54 28.49
N LEU A 322 29.97 45.57 27.65
CA LEU A 322 31.27 45.97 27.11
C LEU A 322 32.23 46.42 28.22
N PHE A 323 31.74 47.16 29.22
CA PHE A 323 32.55 47.59 30.36
C PHE A 323 33.02 46.41 31.21
N ILE A 324 32.16 45.41 31.41
CA ILE A 324 32.50 44.16 32.09
C ILE A 324 33.56 43.38 31.30
N LEU A 325 33.39 43.22 29.99
CA LEU A 325 34.34 42.50 29.13
C LEU A 325 35.71 43.19 29.05
N VAL A 326 35.77 44.52 28.94
CA VAL A 326 37.03 45.28 28.92
C VAL A 326 37.77 45.18 30.26
N ARG A 327 37.04 45.13 31.38
CA ARG A 327 37.61 44.93 32.72
C ARG A 327 38.14 43.51 32.91
N ILE A 328 37.39 42.49 32.48
CA ILE A 328 37.85 41.09 32.49
C ILE A 328 39.14 40.94 31.67
N LYS A 329 39.22 41.58 30.49
CA LYS A 329 40.43 41.61 29.68
C LYS A 329 41.61 42.25 30.40
N ARG A 330 41.42 43.36 31.14
CA ARG A 330 42.50 43.98 31.95
C ARG A 330 42.96 43.08 33.09
N THR A 331 42.05 42.34 33.73
CA THR A 331 42.39 41.40 34.80
C THR A 331 43.13 40.16 34.28
N ILE A 332 42.80 39.69 33.07
CA ILE A 332 43.51 38.58 32.41
C ILE A 332 44.90 39.02 31.92
N VAL A 333 45.06 40.27 31.44
CA VAL A 333 46.36 40.79 30.99
C VAL A 333 47.35 41.00 32.16
N SER A 334 46.88 41.25 33.39
CA SER A 334 47.75 41.25 34.60
C SER A 334 48.21 39.85 35.05
N ILE A 335 47.67 38.77 34.46
CA ILE A 335 48.00 37.38 34.80
C ILE A 335 48.99 36.76 33.81
N ILE A 336 49.22 37.36 32.63
CA ILE A 336 49.96 36.75 31.49
C ILE A 336 51.34 37.39 31.22
N LYS A 337 51.79 38.38 32.01
CA LYS A 337 53.20 38.82 32.02
C LYS A 337 53.81 38.64 33.42
N PRO A 338 54.50 37.52 33.70
CA PRO A 338 55.30 37.40 34.91
C PRO A 338 56.64 38.11 34.67
N ASP A 339 56.87 39.25 35.31
CA ASP A 339 58.24 39.78 35.47
C ASP A 339 58.83 39.17 36.74
N HIS A 340 60.06 38.67 36.63
CA HIS A 340 60.67 37.75 37.58
C HIS A 340 61.10 38.42 38.88
N SER A 341 60.65 37.91 40.04
CA SER A 341 61.48 37.64 41.23
C SER A 341 60.65 37.28 42.47
N GLY A 342 61.02 36.17 43.14
CA GLY A 342 60.74 35.93 44.57
C GLY A 342 59.36 35.39 44.97
N PRO A 343 59.25 34.63 46.09
CA PRO A 343 58.15 33.70 46.32
C PRO A 343 56.93 34.27 47.08
N GLN A 344 55.78 33.67 46.73
CA GLN A 344 54.55 33.45 47.49
C GLN A 344 53.95 34.60 48.32
N THR A 345 52.88 35.20 47.78
CA THR A 345 51.75 35.69 48.59
C THR A 345 50.40 35.29 47.99
N ARG A 346 49.52 34.87 48.89
CA ARG A 346 48.19 34.28 48.67
C ARG A 346 47.17 35.40 48.39
N ASN A 347 46.84 35.65 47.12
CA ASN A 347 45.87 36.69 46.74
C ASN A 347 44.42 36.23 47.00
N ARG A 348 43.80 36.77 48.05
CA ARG A 348 42.34 36.80 48.22
C ARG A 348 41.74 37.74 47.16
N ILE A 349 40.87 37.21 46.30
CA ILE A 349 40.08 38.03 45.37
C ILE A 349 39.01 38.77 46.19
N SER A 350 39.23 40.06 46.43
CA SER A 350 38.27 40.96 47.09
C SER A 350 37.33 41.57 46.04
N PHE A 351 36.01 41.31 46.16
CA PHE A 351 34.95 41.90 45.32
C PHE A 351 34.56 43.32 45.79
N SER A 352 35.53 44.23 45.94
CA SER A 352 35.29 45.61 46.39
C SER A 352 34.56 46.51 45.38
N TRP A 353 34.15 45.98 44.21
CA TRP A 353 33.51 46.74 43.13
C TRP A 353 31.98 46.90 43.26
N LEU A 354 31.36 46.24 44.23
CA LEU A 354 29.91 46.34 44.51
C LEU A 354 29.53 47.50 45.44
N THR A 355 30.49 48.20 46.04
CA THR A 355 30.21 49.19 47.11
C THR A 355 30.00 50.62 46.61
N ASN A 356 30.19 50.90 45.31
CA ASN A 356 30.13 52.27 44.76
C ASN A 356 29.12 52.46 43.62
N ILE A 357 28.14 51.56 43.50
CA ILE A 357 27.04 51.67 42.54
C ILE A 357 25.86 52.35 43.26
N ASN A 358 25.38 53.47 42.72
CA ASN A 358 24.27 54.24 43.30
C ASN A 358 23.07 53.31 43.54
N LYS A 359 22.63 53.14 44.79
CA LYS A 359 21.72 52.06 45.24
C LYS A 359 20.47 51.94 44.36
N ASN A 360 19.95 53.07 43.87
CA ASN A 360 18.76 53.12 43.01
C ASN A 360 18.97 52.48 41.63
N LYS A 361 20.18 52.55 41.05
CA LYS A 361 20.49 51.93 39.74
C LYS A 361 20.66 50.41 39.84
N LEU A 362 21.09 49.92 41.00
CA LEU A 362 21.22 48.49 41.26
C LEU A 362 19.83 47.86 41.45
N ILE A 363 18.93 48.55 42.16
CA ILE A 363 17.53 48.14 42.33
C ILE A 363 16.76 48.15 41.00
N LEU A 364 16.93 49.17 40.15
CA LEU A 364 16.30 49.20 38.83
C LEU A 364 16.81 48.07 37.90
N GLY A 365 18.09 47.73 38.00
CA GLY A 365 18.68 46.62 37.25
C GLY A 365 18.14 45.26 37.68
N THR A 366 17.97 45.03 38.99
CA THR A 366 17.41 43.76 39.50
C THR A 366 15.92 43.61 39.19
N ILE A 367 15.14 44.70 39.29
CA ILE A 367 13.73 44.71 38.89
C ILE A 367 13.60 44.42 37.38
N GLY A 368 14.43 45.05 36.54
CA GLY A 368 14.44 44.78 35.10
C GLY A 368 14.79 43.33 34.75
N LEU A 369 15.74 42.74 35.46
CA LEU A 369 16.12 41.33 35.28
C LEU A 369 14.99 40.38 35.75
N LEU A 370 14.32 40.68 36.85
CA LEU A 370 13.16 39.92 37.33
C LEU A 370 11.99 39.98 36.34
N ILE A 371 11.71 41.15 35.76
CA ILE A 371 10.68 41.31 34.73
C ILE A 371 11.07 40.54 33.47
N LEU A 372 12.34 40.58 33.05
CA LEU A 372 12.81 39.81 31.90
C LEU A 372 12.65 38.30 32.13
N VAL A 373 13.04 37.79 33.31
CA VAL A 373 12.86 36.40 33.69
C VAL A 373 11.37 36.04 33.74
N LEU A 374 10.52 36.91 34.30
CA LEU A 374 9.07 36.70 34.33
C LEU A 374 8.47 36.64 32.92
N VAL A 375 8.91 37.51 32.00
CA VAL A 375 8.47 37.48 30.60
C VAL A 375 8.94 36.21 29.90
N ILE A 376 10.18 35.77 30.13
CA ILE A 376 10.68 34.49 29.59
C ILE A 376 9.86 33.32 30.15
N VAL A 377 9.55 33.32 31.44
CA VAL A 377 8.74 32.29 32.10
C VAL A 377 7.30 32.30 31.60
N LEU A 378 6.68 33.48 31.41
CA LEU A 378 5.33 33.62 30.86
C LEU A 378 5.25 33.21 29.40
N VAL A 379 6.25 33.55 28.59
CA VAL A 379 6.33 33.13 27.18
C VAL A 379 6.55 31.62 27.10
N TRP A 380 7.42 31.02 27.93
CA TRP A 380 7.59 29.57 28.01
C TRP A 380 6.34 28.85 28.53
N SER A 381 5.68 29.42 29.53
CA SER A 381 4.43 28.91 30.10
C SER A 381 3.32 28.86 29.07
N ASN A 382 3.17 29.90 28.25
CA ASN A 382 2.11 30.00 27.24
C ASN A 382 2.41 29.24 25.93
N THR A 383 3.61 28.64 25.81
CA THR A 383 3.95 27.69 24.72
C THR A 383 3.78 26.22 25.12
N SER A 384 3.26 25.95 26.32
CA SER A 384 2.91 24.59 26.72
C SER A 384 1.67 24.16 25.94
N VAL A 385 1.89 23.45 24.83
CA VAL A 385 0.83 22.74 24.10
C VAL A 385 0.02 21.95 25.16
N PRO A 386 -1.32 22.08 25.21
CA PRO A 386 -2.13 21.30 26.15
C PRO A 386 -1.74 19.84 25.98
N GLN A 387 -1.22 19.24 27.05
CA GLN A 387 -0.82 17.85 27.07
C GLN A 387 -2.10 17.04 27.03
N LEU A 388 -2.25 16.16 26.04
CA LEU A 388 -3.27 15.13 26.11
C LEU A 388 -2.98 14.30 27.35
N SER A 389 -3.95 14.21 28.25
CA SER A 389 -3.86 13.34 29.40
C SER A 389 -3.71 11.89 28.92
N GLY A 390 -3.06 11.03 29.72
CA GLY A 390 -2.91 9.62 29.37
C GLY A 390 -4.25 8.90 29.12
N GLU A 391 -5.34 9.38 29.76
CA GLU A 391 -6.70 8.89 29.54
C GLU A 391 -7.28 9.34 28.18
N GLU A 392 -7.09 10.60 27.78
CA GLU A 392 -7.50 11.07 26.45
C GLU A 392 -6.76 10.32 25.33
N LEU A 393 -5.46 10.06 25.48
CA LEU A 393 -4.69 9.25 24.52
C LEU A 393 -5.17 7.80 24.44
N ALA A 394 -5.51 7.18 25.57
CA ALA A 394 -6.06 5.83 25.58
C ALA A 394 -7.42 5.78 24.89
N SER A 395 -8.27 6.79 25.10
CA SER A 395 -9.58 6.89 24.44
C SER A 395 -9.48 7.04 22.93
N ILE A 396 -8.54 7.86 22.45
CA ILE A 396 -8.28 8.06 21.02
C ILE A 396 -7.76 6.77 20.37
N ASN A 397 -6.83 6.08 21.01
CA ASN A 397 -6.34 4.79 20.51
C ASN A 397 -7.45 3.74 20.45
N ALA A 398 -8.36 3.72 21.43
CA ALA A 398 -9.52 2.84 21.42
C ALA A 398 -10.49 3.18 20.27
N GLU A 399 -10.77 4.47 20.05
CA GLU A 399 -11.60 4.92 18.93
C GLU A 399 -10.97 4.56 17.58
N PHE A 400 -9.67 4.80 17.42
CA PHE A 400 -8.91 4.44 16.22
C PHE A 400 -8.98 2.93 15.95
N THR A 401 -8.80 2.12 16.98
CA THR A 401 -8.88 0.65 16.87
C THR A 401 -10.29 0.19 16.52
N ALA A 402 -11.33 0.83 17.06
CA ALA A 402 -12.71 0.54 16.68
C ALA A 402 -12.99 0.88 15.20
N LYS A 403 -12.43 1.99 14.69
CA LYS A 403 -12.53 2.35 13.27
C LYS A 403 -11.78 1.37 12.36
N GLU A 404 -10.59 0.92 12.76
CA GLU A 404 -9.86 -0.14 12.06
C GLU A 404 -10.68 -1.43 11.93
N GLU A 405 -11.25 -1.92 13.03
CA GLU A 405 -12.08 -3.12 13.02
C GLU A 405 -13.31 -2.96 12.11
N ALA A 406 -13.91 -1.77 12.11
CA ALA A 406 -15.04 -1.46 11.24
C ALA A 406 -14.65 -1.40 9.75
N ILE A 407 -13.47 -0.87 9.42
CA ILE A 407 -12.89 -0.87 8.07
C ILE A 407 -12.67 -2.30 7.59
N GLU A 408 -11.99 -3.11 8.40
CA GLU A 408 -11.71 -4.51 8.08
C GLU A 408 -13.01 -5.30 7.87
N ALA A 409 -14.02 -5.09 8.72
CA ALA A 409 -15.33 -5.69 8.53
C ALA A 409 -15.97 -5.25 7.21
N ALA A 410 -15.94 -3.96 6.88
CA ALA A 410 -16.47 -3.45 5.61
C ALA A 410 -15.78 -4.08 4.39
N LEU A 411 -14.44 -4.21 4.44
CA LEU A 411 -13.66 -4.87 3.39
C LEU A 411 -14.01 -6.37 3.25
N ILE A 412 -14.23 -7.08 4.37
CA ILE A 412 -14.65 -8.49 4.36
C ILE A 412 -16.02 -8.66 3.68
N TYR A 413 -16.95 -7.72 3.89
CA TYR A 413 -18.27 -7.76 3.25
C TYR A 413 -18.30 -7.12 1.85
N GLY A 414 -17.16 -6.69 1.31
CA GLY A 414 -17.05 -6.06 0.00
C GLY A 414 -17.59 -4.63 -0.09
N ASP A 415 -17.88 -3.99 1.04
CA ASP A 415 -18.39 -2.62 1.12
C ASP A 415 -17.25 -1.60 1.15
N ARG A 416 -16.61 -1.41 -0.03
CA ARG A 416 -15.44 -0.53 -0.17
C ARG A 416 -15.78 0.94 0.09
N ILE A 417 -17.00 1.39 -0.26
CA ILE A 417 -17.45 2.76 -0.03
C ILE A 417 -17.52 3.05 1.46
N ARG A 418 -18.10 2.13 2.25
CA ARG A 418 -18.12 2.27 3.71
C ARG A 418 -16.71 2.28 4.30
N ALA A 419 -15.82 1.43 3.79
CA ALA A 419 -14.41 1.42 4.23
C ALA A 419 -13.71 2.77 3.93
N GLN A 420 -13.93 3.35 2.75
CA GLN A 420 -13.42 4.68 2.38
C GLN A 420 -13.94 5.78 3.31
N ASN A 421 -15.25 5.82 3.59
CA ASN A 421 -15.84 6.80 4.51
C ASN A 421 -15.26 6.68 5.93
N LEU A 422 -15.09 5.45 6.44
CA LEU A 422 -14.47 5.21 7.75
C LEU A 422 -12.99 5.61 7.78
N LEU A 423 -12.27 5.43 6.67
CA LEU A 423 -10.89 5.90 6.53
C LEU A 423 -10.82 7.43 6.57
N GLU A 424 -11.73 8.14 5.91
CA GLU A 424 -11.80 9.60 5.94
C GLU A 424 -12.06 10.11 7.37
N GLU A 425 -12.97 9.47 8.11
CA GLU A 425 -13.19 9.78 9.53
C GLU A 425 -11.92 9.51 10.37
N THR A 426 -11.18 8.45 10.05
CA THR A 426 -9.93 8.08 10.73
C THR A 426 -8.82 9.11 10.47
N ILE A 427 -8.68 9.57 9.22
CA ILE A 427 -7.74 10.63 8.84
C ILE A 427 -8.13 11.95 9.53
N THR A 428 -9.43 12.26 9.59
CA THR A 428 -9.94 13.44 10.29
C THR A 428 -9.61 13.38 11.78
N LEU A 429 -9.84 12.23 12.42
CA LEU A 429 -9.49 11.98 13.82
C LEU A 429 -7.98 12.19 14.05
N LEU A 430 -7.12 11.61 13.20
CA LEU A 430 -5.67 11.79 13.27
C LEU A 430 -5.27 13.28 13.15
N ALA A 431 -5.93 14.03 12.26
CA ALA A 431 -5.67 15.46 12.04
C ALA A 431 -6.10 16.34 13.23
N THR A 432 -7.05 15.90 14.06
CA THR A 432 -7.43 16.63 15.29
C THR A 432 -6.41 16.50 16.42
N LEU A 433 -5.48 15.55 16.32
CA LEU A 433 -4.47 15.33 17.36
C LEU A 433 -3.39 16.41 17.31
N PRO A 434 -3.07 17.07 18.45
CA PRO A 434 -1.92 17.98 18.51
C PRO A 434 -0.66 17.19 18.17
N VAL A 435 0.12 17.66 17.19
CA VAL A 435 1.44 17.12 16.85
C VAL A 435 2.36 17.32 18.05
N ASP A 436 2.33 16.36 18.97
CA ASP A 436 3.00 16.47 20.26
C ASP A 436 4.50 16.32 20.05
N LYS A 437 5.24 17.44 20.10
CA LYS A 437 6.71 17.45 19.99
C LYS A 437 7.41 16.60 21.06
N LYS A 438 6.68 16.11 22.08
CA LYS A 438 7.19 15.24 23.15
C LYS A 438 6.87 13.75 22.99
N ASN A 439 5.86 13.35 22.20
CA ASN A 439 5.50 11.95 21.97
C ASN A 439 5.46 11.60 20.46
N PRO A 440 6.55 11.82 19.71
CA PRO A 440 6.59 11.62 18.27
C PRO A 440 6.25 10.18 17.86
N ASP A 441 6.63 9.20 18.68
CA ASP A 441 6.48 7.77 18.35
C ASP A 441 5.02 7.32 18.26
N GLN A 442 4.11 7.88 19.07
CA GLN A 442 2.69 7.48 19.07
C GLN A 442 1.92 8.09 17.89
N TYR A 443 2.15 9.37 17.59
CA TYR A 443 1.57 9.99 16.39
C TYR A 443 2.07 9.28 15.13
N THR A 444 3.37 8.97 15.08
CA THR A 444 3.98 8.19 13.98
C THR A 444 3.35 6.80 13.87
N GLY A 445 3.09 6.11 15.00
CA GLY A 445 2.41 4.82 15.02
C GLY A 445 0.98 4.86 14.47
N LEU A 446 0.17 5.86 14.87
CA LEU A 446 -1.18 6.04 14.33
C LEU A 446 -1.15 6.43 12.84
N GLN A 447 -0.18 7.24 12.42
CA GLN A 447 0.02 7.58 11.02
C GLN A 447 0.39 6.34 10.19
N GLN A 448 1.29 5.49 10.67
CA GLN A 448 1.65 4.23 10.01
C GLN A 448 0.46 3.28 9.89
N ARG A 449 -0.35 3.15 10.95
CA ARG A 449 -1.60 2.37 10.91
C ARG A 449 -2.60 2.94 9.90
N THR A 450 -2.77 4.27 9.85
CA THR A 450 -3.63 4.94 8.85
C THR A 450 -3.14 4.68 7.43
N ASN A 451 -1.83 4.75 7.21
CA ASN A 451 -1.22 4.45 5.91
C ASN A 451 -1.46 3.00 5.51
N PHE A 452 -1.30 2.04 6.43
CA PHE A 452 -1.61 0.64 6.20
C PHE A 452 -3.08 0.43 5.80
N LEU A 453 -4.04 1.03 6.52
CA LEU A 453 -5.46 0.97 6.13
C LEU A 453 -5.72 1.56 4.75
N THR A 454 -5.04 2.67 4.44
CA THR A 454 -5.11 3.30 3.12
C THR A 454 -4.62 2.35 2.04
N GLU A 455 -3.46 1.74 2.25
CA GLU A 455 -2.89 0.76 1.32
C GLU A 455 -3.84 -0.41 1.10
N ARG A 456 -4.45 -0.94 2.17
CA ARG A 456 -5.43 -2.03 2.08
C ARG A 456 -6.71 -1.63 1.34
N ILE A 457 -7.30 -0.49 1.67
CA ILE A 457 -8.53 -0.02 1.02
C ILE A 457 -8.29 0.22 -0.46
N TRP A 458 -7.14 0.77 -0.83
CA TRP A 458 -6.81 1.19 -2.20
C TRP A 458 -5.92 0.20 -2.94
N ASN A 459 -5.80 -1.04 -2.45
CA ASN A 459 -4.97 -2.12 -3.01
C ASN A 459 -3.58 -1.65 -3.45
N ILE A 460 -2.95 -0.80 -2.63
CA ILE A 460 -1.60 -0.32 -2.85
C ILE A 460 -0.64 -1.37 -2.29
N MET A 461 0.21 -1.88 -3.16
CA MET A 461 1.26 -2.83 -2.84
C MET A 461 2.61 -2.12 -2.97
N THR A 462 3.25 -1.91 -1.83
CA THR A 462 4.59 -1.33 -1.75
C THR A 462 5.64 -2.43 -1.94
N ILE A 463 6.43 -2.31 -3.00
CA ILE A 463 7.55 -3.18 -3.34
C ILE A 463 8.80 -2.59 -2.70
N THR A 464 9.30 -3.25 -1.65
CA THR A 464 10.44 -2.75 -0.87
C THR A 464 11.78 -2.93 -1.56
N GLU A 465 11.94 -3.99 -2.37
CA GLU A 465 13.20 -4.31 -3.06
C GLU A 465 12.91 -4.82 -4.48
N PRO A 466 12.67 -3.94 -5.47
CA PRO A 466 12.54 -4.35 -6.86
C PRO A 466 13.87 -4.92 -7.38
N VAL A 467 13.81 -5.93 -8.24
CA VAL A 467 15.02 -6.58 -8.77
C VAL A 467 15.64 -5.69 -9.85
N GLU A 468 16.80 -5.12 -9.55
CA GLU A 468 17.59 -4.34 -10.51
C GLU A 468 18.24 -5.29 -11.53
N LEU A 469 17.94 -5.10 -12.81
CA LEU A 469 18.51 -5.87 -13.92
C LEU A 469 19.76 -5.19 -14.49
N PHE A 470 19.72 -3.86 -14.60
CA PHE A 470 20.80 -3.06 -15.16
C PHE A 470 20.74 -1.62 -14.66
N SER A 471 21.90 -0.97 -14.58
CA SER A 471 22.04 0.45 -14.25
C SER A 471 22.99 1.10 -15.26
N LEU A 472 22.55 2.21 -15.89
CA LEU A 472 23.34 2.95 -16.90
C LEU A 472 24.75 3.31 -16.39
N GLY A 473 24.87 3.72 -15.13
CA GLY A 473 26.13 4.08 -14.49
C GLY A 473 26.99 5.00 -15.37
N ASN A 474 28.23 4.58 -15.64
CA ASN A 474 29.12 5.19 -16.64
C ASN A 474 29.30 4.29 -17.88
N GLU A 475 28.52 3.20 -18.01
CA GLU A 475 28.71 2.21 -19.07
C GLU A 475 28.08 2.66 -20.39
N ILE A 476 26.95 3.35 -20.31
CA ILE A 476 26.21 3.88 -21.46
C ILE A 476 25.99 5.38 -21.22
N ALA A 477 26.17 6.19 -22.25
CA ALA A 477 25.90 7.62 -22.15
C ALA A 477 24.39 7.89 -22.29
N GLY A 478 23.88 8.87 -21.54
CA GLY A 478 22.49 9.31 -21.63
C GLY A 478 21.56 8.78 -20.54
N ASN A 479 20.27 8.91 -20.79
CA ASN A 479 19.17 8.48 -19.94
C ASN A 479 18.28 7.52 -20.72
N PHE A 480 17.73 6.51 -20.03
CA PHE A 480 16.72 5.67 -20.65
C PHE A 480 15.44 6.47 -20.89
N VAL A 481 14.85 6.29 -22.07
CA VAL A 481 13.63 7.03 -22.49
C VAL A 481 12.52 6.13 -23.01
N ASN A 482 12.85 4.94 -23.54
CA ASN A 482 11.83 4.00 -23.99
C ASN A 482 12.17 2.54 -23.71
N LEU A 483 11.13 1.73 -23.53
CA LEU A 483 11.23 0.30 -23.26
C LEU A 483 10.26 -0.48 -24.15
N THR A 484 10.78 -1.52 -24.80
CA THR A 484 9.96 -2.56 -25.44
C THR A 484 10.49 -3.94 -25.07
N ALA A 485 9.61 -4.84 -24.64
CA ALA A 485 9.93 -6.23 -24.35
C ALA A 485 9.41 -7.14 -25.47
N LYS A 486 10.18 -8.16 -25.81
CA LYS A 486 9.85 -9.20 -26.78
C LYS A 486 10.43 -10.52 -26.31
N ASP A 487 9.58 -11.51 -26.09
CA ASP A 487 10.00 -12.82 -25.58
C ASP A 487 10.88 -12.63 -24.33
N ASP A 488 12.11 -13.19 -24.28
CA ASP A 488 13.06 -12.99 -23.17
C ASP A 488 13.99 -11.77 -23.32
N LEU A 489 13.79 -10.96 -24.37
CA LEU A 489 14.61 -9.80 -24.69
C LEU A 489 13.90 -8.50 -24.30
N VAL A 490 14.66 -7.60 -23.67
CA VAL A 490 14.20 -6.27 -23.29
C VAL A 490 15.09 -5.23 -23.95
N TYR A 491 14.50 -4.41 -24.81
CA TYR A 491 15.16 -3.32 -25.52
C TYR A 491 14.90 -2.02 -24.74
N ALA A 492 15.95 -1.48 -24.12
CA ALA A 492 15.91 -0.22 -23.39
C ALA A 492 16.70 0.85 -24.15
N PHE A 493 15.98 1.82 -24.72
CA PHE A 493 16.53 2.87 -25.57
C PHE A 493 16.93 4.08 -24.75
N THR A 494 18.06 4.70 -25.10
CA THR A 494 18.52 5.93 -24.46
C THR A 494 18.33 7.16 -25.35
N ASP A 495 18.36 8.35 -24.74
CA ASP A 495 18.34 9.65 -25.40
C ASP A 495 19.66 10.01 -26.11
N GLN A 496 20.69 9.18 -25.97
CA GLN A 496 22.01 9.37 -26.58
C GLN A 496 22.40 8.13 -27.38
N ASN A 497 23.57 8.19 -28.02
CA ASN A 497 24.09 7.34 -29.10
C ASN A 497 23.91 5.80 -29.03
N GLN A 498 23.37 5.22 -27.96
CA GLN A 498 23.34 3.78 -27.70
C GLN A 498 22.00 3.31 -27.11
N TYR A 499 21.76 2.00 -27.18
CA TYR A 499 20.67 1.33 -26.47
C TYR A 499 21.13 -0.02 -25.92
N LEU A 500 20.39 -0.53 -24.94
CA LEU A 500 20.65 -1.80 -24.26
C LEU A 500 19.67 -2.85 -24.76
N ILE A 501 20.16 -4.05 -25.05
CA ILE A 501 19.33 -5.26 -25.17
C ILE A 501 19.71 -6.18 -24.03
N TYR A 502 18.78 -6.39 -23.11
CA TYR A 502 18.95 -7.29 -21.97
C TYR A 502 18.28 -8.63 -22.28
N ASN A 503 18.98 -9.74 -22.08
CA ASN A 503 18.44 -11.08 -22.20
C ASN A 503 18.19 -11.63 -20.79
N PHE A 504 16.92 -11.87 -20.47
CA PHE A 504 16.52 -12.32 -19.15
C PHE A 504 16.93 -13.76 -18.85
N SER A 505 16.85 -14.65 -19.85
CA SER A 505 17.18 -16.06 -19.70
C SER A 505 18.67 -16.28 -19.43
N ASP A 506 19.54 -15.55 -20.13
CA ASP A 506 20.99 -15.65 -19.96
C ASP A 506 21.54 -14.70 -18.89
N LYS A 507 20.70 -13.79 -18.36
CA LYS A 507 21.09 -12.67 -17.48
C LYS A 507 22.24 -11.83 -18.05
N GLY A 508 22.35 -11.80 -19.37
CA GLY A 508 23.37 -11.06 -20.12
C GLY A 508 22.79 -9.81 -20.76
N TYR A 509 23.67 -8.92 -21.21
CA TYR A 509 23.26 -7.74 -21.96
C TYR A 509 24.24 -7.44 -23.10
N GLN A 510 23.73 -6.74 -24.10
CA GLN A 510 24.50 -6.17 -25.19
C GLN A 510 24.16 -4.69 -25.33
N ILE A 511 25.18 -3.88 -25.59
CA ILE A 511 25.07 -2.45 -25.86
C ILE A 511 25.26 -2.25 -27.35
N VAL A 512 24.34 -1.53 -27.97
CA VAL A 512 24.32 -1.34 -29.42
C VAL A 512 24.31 0.14 -29.74
N ASP A 513 25.19 0.56 -30.65
CA ASP A 513 25.24 1.94 -31.13
C ASP A 513 24.09 2.23 -32.10
N TYR A 514 23.51 3.42 -31.98
CA TYR A 514 22.58 3.94 -32.98
C TYR A 514 23.31 4.23 -34.29
N PRO A 515 22.67 3.98 -35.44
CA PRO A 515 23.26 4.30 -36.72
C PRO A 515 23.30 5.83 -36.93
N SER A 516 24.26 6.31 -37.72
CA SER A 516 24.53 7.75 -37.89
C SER A 516 23.38 8.57 -38.49
N ASN A 517 22.39 7.90 -39.09
CA ASN A 517 21.19 8.51 -39.68
C ASN A 517 19.95 8.48 -38.75
N PHE A 518 20.11 8.03 -37.50
CA PHE A 518 19.05 7.97 -36.50
C PHE A 518 18.97 9.28 -35.71
N ALA A 519 17.80 9.92 -35.73
CA ALA A 519 17.62 11.23 -35.09
C ALA A 519 17.33 11.16 -33.57
N GLY A 520 17.57 10.02 -32.92
CA GLY A 520 17.20 9.76 -31.52
C GLY A 520 15.80 9.16 -31.41
N VAL A 521 15.60 8.30 -30.41
CA VAL A 521 14.35 7.56 -30.22
C VAL A 521 13.23 8.49 -29.76
N GLN A 522 12.09 8.42 -30.45
CA GLN A 522 10.86 9.07 -30.03
C GLN A 522 9.89 8.07 -29.42
N LEU A 523 9.70 6.92 -30.07
CA LEU A 523 8.79 5.85 -29.64
C LEU A 523 9.38 4.48 -30.00
N SER A 524 9.00 3.46 -29.25
CA SER A 524 9.23 2.06 -29.60
C SER A 524 7.99 1.22 -29.32
N THR A 525 7.72 0.22 -30.16
CA THR A 525 6.56 -0.66 -30.02
C THR A 525 6.81 -2.02 -30.68
N LEU A 526 6.00 -3.03 -30.35
CA LEU A 526 5.96 -4.29 -31.08
C LEU A 526 5.16 -4.11 -32.37
N ALA A 527 5.79 -4.34 -33.51
CA ALA A 527 5.13 -4.40 -34.81
C ALA A 527 4.20 -5.63 -34.91
N PRO A 528 3.25 -5.64 -35.86
CA PRO A 528 2.35 -6.78 -36.06
C PRO A 528 3.01 -8.14 -36.32
N ASP A 529 4.22 -8.13 -36.87
CA ASP A 529 5.03 -9.33 -37.14
C ASP A 529 5.96 -9.70 -35.97
N ASN A 530 5.70 -9.12 -34.78
CA ASN A 530 6.50 -9.27 -33.56
C ASN A 530 7.94 -8.76 -33.68
N SER A 531 8.24 -7.88 -34.64
CA SER A 531 9.51 -7.15 -34.68
C SER A 531 9.46 -5.90 -33.79
N ILE A 532 10.61 -5.43 -33.30
CA ILE A 532 10.66 -4.18 -32.53
C ILE A 532 10.69 -3.01 -33.52
N LEU A 533 9.62 -2.22 -33.58
CA LEU A 533 9.54 -1.01 -34.39
C LEU A 533 9.97 0.20 -33.55
N VAL A 534 10.95 0.95 -34.04
CA VAL A 534 11.47 2.15 -33.42
C VAL A 534 11.20 3.34 -34.33
N ILE A 535 10.74 4.44 -33.76
CA ILE A 535 10.42 5.69 -34.48
C ILE A 535 11.36 6.75 -33.94
N ASP A 536 12.05 7.46 -34.84
CA ASP A 536 12.94 8.56 -34.46
C ASP A 536 12.22 9.92 -34.42
N HIS A 537 12.90 10.95 -33.89
CA HIS A 537 12.36 12.32 -33.83
C HIS A 537 12.10 12.97 -35.20
N GLU A 538 12.64 12.41 -36.29
CA GLU A 538 12.35 12.83 -37.67
C GLU A 538 11.21 12.00 -38.31
N LYS A 539 10.49 11.19 -37.52
CA LYS A 539 9.39 10.32 -37.94
C LYS A 539 9.82 9.23 -38.92
N LYS A 540 11.09 8.82 -38.91
CA LYS A 540 11.59 7.68 -39.65
C LYS A 540 11.42 6.42 -38.81
N PHE A 541 11.21 5.30 -39.49
CA PHE A 541 10.97 4.01 -38.86
C PHE A 541 12.18 3.11 -39.02
N PHE A 542 12.45 2.33 -37.99
CA PHE A 542 13.54 1.36 -37.93
C PHE A 542 13.03 0.07 -37.30
N ILE A 543 13.58 -1.06 -37.70
CA ILE A 543 13.40 -2.34 -37.00
C ILE A 543 14.66 -2.61 -36.18
N ALA A 544 14.49 -2.92 -34.89
CA ALA A 544 15.59 -3.37 -34.05
C ALA A 544 15.76 -4.89 -34.17
N ASP A 545 16.98 -5.32 -34.45
CA ASP A 545 17.43 -6.70 -34.42
C ASP A 545 18.75 -6.83 -33.64
N ASP A 546 19.36 -8.02 -33.64
CA ASP A 546 20.64 -8.28 -32.96
C ASP A 546 21.82 -7.54 -33.59
N ALA A 547 21.69 -7.06 -34.83
CA ALA A 547 22.74 -6.34 -35.56
C ALA A 547 22.62 -4.82 -35.45
N GLY A 548 21.48 -4.29 -35.00
CA GLY A 548 21.25 -2.86 -34.80
C GLY A 548 19.86 -2.40 -35.20
N LEU A 549 19.74 -1.09 -35.47
CA LEU A 549 18.55 -0.48 -36.05
C LEU A 549 18.63 -0.45 -37.58
N GLN A 550 17.76 -1.20 -38.26
CA GLN A 550 17.67 -1.23 -39.71
C GLN A 550 16.54 -0.31 -40.21
N PRO A 551 16.79 0.60 -41.17
CA PRO A 551 15.75 1.48 -41.70
C PRO A 551 14.57 0.68 -42.28
N ASN A 552 13.35 1.12 -41.95
CA ASN A 552 12.11 0.57 -42.47
C ASN A 552 11.30 1.67 -43.17
N LEU A 553 10.86 1.41 -44.41
CA LEU A 553 10.13 2.40 -45.19
C LEU A 553 8.63 2.23 -44.96
N ILE A 554 8.04 3.19 -44.25
CA ILE A 554 6.59 3.28 -44.03
C ILE A 554 6.07 4.53 -44.72
N SER A 555 5.02 4.37 -45.55
CA SER A 555 4.35 5.49 -46.21
C SER A 555 3.41 6.20 -45.23
N LEU A 556 3.83 7.34 -44.70
CA LEU A 556 3.00 8.19 -43.84
C LEU A 556 1.95 8.98 -44.65
N SER A 557 0.81 9.29 -44.02
CA SER A 557 -0.19 10.19 -44.61
C SER A 557 0.37 11.62 -44.70
N ALA A 558 0.06 12.34 -45.79
CA ALA A 558 0.39 13.76 -45.91
C ALA A 558 -0.30 14.65 -44.86
N GLY A 559 -1.40 14.17 -44.27
CA GLY A 559 -2.11 14.85 -43.20
C GLY A 559 -1.50 14.66 -41.80
N LEU A 560 -0.56 13.73 -41.62
CA LEU A 560 0.05 13.42 -40.33
C LEU A 560 0.98 14.55 -39.88
N GLN A 561 0.66 15.21 -38.77
CA GLN A 561 1.47 16.30 -38.22
C GLN A 561 2.34 15.85 -37.05
N SER A 562 1.88 14.89 -36.25
CA SER A 562 2.64 14.35 -35.12
C SER A 562 2.43 12.84 -34.94
N ILE A 563 3.41 12.17 -34.34
CA ILE A 563 3.30 10.77 -33.91
C ILE A 563 3.32 10.82 -32.38
N THR A 564 2.15 10.96 -31.77
CA THR A 564 2.03 11.10 -30.32
C THR A 564 2.30 9.76 -29.62
N ALA A 565 1.66 8.70 -30.11
CA ALA A 565 1.81 7.36 -29.59
C ALA A 565 1.45 6.31 -30.66
N THR A 566 1.86 5.07 -30.44
CA THR A 566 1.58 3.97 -31.36
C THR A 566 1.19 2.70 -30.66
N SER A 567 0.26 1.96 -31.24
CA SER A 567 -0.13 0.63 -30.76
C SER A 567 -0.45 -0.29 -31.92
N THR A 568 -0.36 -1.59 -31.70
CA THR A 568 -0.62 -2.62 -32.71
C THR A 568 -1.78 -3.52 -32.29
N PHE A 569 -2.55 -3.97 -33.27
CA PHE A 569 -3.65 -4.91 -33.05
C PHE A 569 -3.91 -5.74 -34.29
N PHE A 570 -3.73 -7.06 -34.16
CA PHE A 570 -3.60 -7.97 -35.30
C PHE A 570 -2.58 -7.43 -36.31
N ASN A 571 -2.87 -7.52 -37.61
CA ASN A 571 -1.96 -7.12 -38.67
C ASN A 571 -1.97 -5.60 -38.95
N ARG A 572 -2.14 -4.76 -37.92
CA ARG A 572 -2.33 -3.31 -38.08
C ARG A 572 -1.54 -2.51 -37.05
N LEU A 573 -0.96 -1.40 -37.52
CA LEU A 573 -0.34 -0.36 -36.70
C LEU A 573 -1.27 0.86 -36.65
N TYR A 574 -1.48 1.38 -35.46
CA TYR A 574 -2.24 2.58 -35.19
C TYR A 574 -1.28 3.67 -34.73
N ILE A 575 -1.35 4.83 -35.39
CA ILE A 575 -0.59 6.02 -35.05
C ILE A 575 -1.56 7.07 -34.58
N LEU A 576 -1.43 7.49 -33.32
CA LEU A 576 -2.17 8.58 -32.73
C LEU A 576 -1.51 9.92 -33.11
N ASP A 577 -2.27 10.85 -33.66
CA ASP A 577 -1.85 12.22 -33.93
C ASP A 577 -2.74 13.19 -33.15
N GLY A 578 -2.23 13.63 -31.99
CA GLY A 578 -2.94 14.58 -31.14
C GLY A 578 -3.04 16.00 -31.73
N GLN A 579 -2.25 16.34 -32.74
CA GLN A 579 -2.33 17.66 -33.40
C GLN A 579 -3.44 17.73 -34.45
N THR A 580 -3.84 16.59 -35.03
CA THR A 580 -4.89 16.53 -36.05
C THR A 580 -6.15 15.81 -35.57
N ASP A 581 -6.25 15.52 -34.27
CA ASP A 581 -7.37 14.83 -33.64
C ASP A 581 -7.74 13.52 -34.36
N GLN A 582 -6.72 12.74 -34.73
CA GLN A 582 -6.91 11.60 -35.61
C GLN A 582 -6.04 10.40 -35.27
N ILE A 583 -6.52 9.23 -35.66
CA ILE A 583 -5.79 7.96 -35.55
C ILE A 583 -5.63 7.39 -36.95
N TYR A 584 -4.38 7.23 -37.38
CA TYR A 584 -4.02 6.66 -38.68
C TYR A 584 -3.78 5.16 -38.53
N ARG A 585 -4.52 4.35 -39.28
CA ARG A 585 -4.44 2.90 -39.22
C ARG A 585 -3.79 2.34 -40.47
N HIS A 586 -2.58 1.82 -40.31
CA HIS A 586 -1.82 1.12 -41.34
C HIS A 586 -2.08 -0.37 -41.27
N SER A 587 -2.46 -0.99 -42.39
CA SER A 587 -2.48 -2.46 -42.48
C SER A 587 -1.13 -2.95 -42.99
N MET A 588 -0.58 -3.96 -42.34
CA MET A 588 0.60 -4.66 -42.84
C MET A 588 0.18 -5.75 -43.84
N ASP A 589 0.99 -5.98 -44.86
CA ASP A 589 0.87 -7.10 -45.79
C ASP A 589 2.27 -7.54 -46.22
N ASN A 590 2.60 -8.83 -46.06
CA ASN A 590 3.94 -9.38 -46.30
C ASN A 590 5.09 -8.55 -45.68
N GLY A 591 4.93 -8.09 -44.44
CA GLY A 591 5.93 -7.27 -43.73
C GLY A 591 5.98 -5.80 -44.14
N VAL A 592 5.13 -5.36 -45.08
CA VAL A 592 5.10 -3.98 -45.58
C VAL A 592 3.84 -3.25 -45.13
N PHE A 593 4.00 -2.05 -44.59
CA PHE A 593 2.88 -1.20 -44.20
C PHE A 593 2.27 -0.49 -45.41
N ARG A 594 0.96 -0.63 -45.59
CA ARG A 594 0.19 0.08 -46.61
C ARG A 594 -0.12 1.52 -46.21
N THR A 595 -0.59 2.29 -47.18
CA THR A 595 -1.15 3.63 -46.97
C THR A 595 -2.23 3.59 -45.88
N PRO A 596 -2.25 4.54 -44.93
CA PRO A 596 -3.18 4.51 -43.81
C PRO A 596 -4.59 4.93 -44.19
N ASP A 597 -5.57 4.40 -43.45
CA ASP A 597 -6.92 4.95 -43.36
C ASP A 597 -7.07 5.82 -42.10
N LEU A 598 -7.98 6.80 -42.14
CA LEU A 598 -8.44 7.50 -40.94
C LEU A 598 -9.37 6.57 -40.14
N TRP A 599 -9.07 6.36 -38.87
CA TRP A 599 -9.80 5.40 -38.03
C TRP A 599 -10.86 6.07 -37.15
N LEU A 600 -10.57 7.26 -36.62
CA LEU A 600 -11.49 7.98 -35.75
C LEU A 600 -12.61 8.62 -36.59
N LYS A 601 -13.86 8.41 -36.16
CA LYS A 601 -15.06 8.91 -36.85
C LYS A 601 -15.77 10.00 -36.07
N ASP A 602 -15.70 9.93 -34.75
CA ASP A 602 -16.25 10.97 -33.88
C ASP A 602 -15.28 12.15 -33.81
N ASN A 603 -15.81 13.36 -33.63
CA ASN A 603 -15.01 14.54 -33.38
C ASN A 603 -14.65 14.59 -31.89
N ILE A 604 -13.42 14.19 -31.56
CA ILE A 604 -12.90 14.14 -30.19
C ILE A 604 -11.62 14.98 -30.16
N ASP A 605 -11.52 15.90 -29.21
CA ASP A 605 -10.29 16.66 -28.95
C ASP A 605 -9.22 15.75 -28.33
N LEU A 606 -8.13 15.54 -29.07
CA LEU A 606 -6.98 14.72 -28.68
C LEU A 606 -5.74 15.59 -28.40
N GLY A 607 -5.90 16.90 -28.23
CA GLY A 607 -4.78 17.81 -27.97
C GLY A 607 -3.99 17.51 -26.70
N ASN A 608 -4.58 16.80 -25.73
CA ASN A 608 -3.93 16.32 -24.51
C ASN A 608 -3.69 14.81 -24.50
N ALA A 609 -3.84 14.14 -25.65
CA ALA A 609 -3.65 12.70 -25.73
C ALA A 609 -2.16 12.38 -25.58
N SER A 610 -1.82 11.45 -24.69
CA SER A 610 -0.44 11.05 -24.40
C SER A 610 -0.14 9.63 -24.85
N ASP A 611 -1.12 8.73 -24.85
CA ASP A 611 -0.89 7.33 -25.21
C ASP A 611 -2.12 6.60 -25.77
N ILE A 612 -1.88 5.45 -26.39
CA ILE A 612 -2.89 4.57 -27.01
C ILE A 612 -2.59 3.09 -26.71
N ALA A 613 -3.62 2.33 -26.34
CA ALA A 613 -3.53 0.89 -26.16
C ALA A 613 -4.74 0.18 -26.78
N ILE A 614 -4.56 -1.06 -27.26
CA ILE A 614 -5.59 -1.75 -28.07
C ILE A 614 -5.69 -3.24 -27.74
N ASP A 615 -6.86 -3.69 -27.31
CA ASP A 615 -7.19 -5.11 -27.06
C ASP A 615 -8.34 -5.65 -27.94
N GLY A 616 -8.83 -4.81 -28.85
CA GLY A 616 -10.12 -4.98 -29.54
C GLY A 616 -10.97 -3.73 -29.41
N PHE A 617 -10.88 -3.08 -28.26
CA PHE A 617 -11.21 -1.68 -28.04
C PHE A 617 -9.95 -0.82 -28.17
N VAL A 618 -10.10 0.43 -28.57
CA VAL A 618 -9.01 1.41 -28.51
C VAL A 618 -9.20 2.23 -27.24
N TYR A 619 -8.18 2.28 -26.40
CA TYR A 619 -8.13 3.12 -25.22
C TYR A 619 -7.13 4.24 -25.47
N LEU A 620 -7.55 5.48 -25.26
CA LEU A 620 -6.69 6.65 -25.34
C LEU A 620 -6.50 7.23 -23.94
N LEU A 621 -5.27 7.55 -23.60
CA LEU A 621 -4.96 8.36 -22.43
C LEU A 621 -5.00 9.83 -22.85
N ASN A 622 -5.97 10.60 -22.36
CA ASN A 622 -6.16 12.01 -22.71
C ASN A 622 -6.18 12.87 -21.44
N GLY A 623 -5.07 13.54 -21.15
CA GLY A 623 -4.85 14.17 -19.84
C GLY A 623 -4.95 13.15 -18.70
N ASN A 624 -5.96 13.29 -17.83
CA ASN A 624 -6.21 12.39 -16.70
C ASN A 624 -7.41 11.45 -16.93
N GLU A 625 -7.96 11.38 -18.15
CA GLU A 625 -9.06 10.47 -18.49
C GLU A 625 -8.62 9.37 -19.48
N ILE A 626 -9.31 8.22 -19.41
CA ILE A 626 -9.21 7.17 -20.41
C ILE A 626 -10.45 7.23 -21.29
N ILE A 627 -10.26 7.41 -22.60
CA ILE A 627 -11.33 7.37 -23.60
C ILE A 627 -11.34 6.00 -24.24
N LYS A 628 -12.45 5.25 -24.07
CA LYS A 628 -12.70 3.98 -24.75
C LYS A 628 -13.41 4.20 -26.08
N LEU A 629 -12.92 3.56 -27.13
CA LEU A 629 -13.41 3.69 -28.50
C LEU A 629 -13.65 2.31 -29.13
N THR A 630 -14.66 2.21 -29.98
CA THR A 630 -14.93 1.03 -30.82
C THR A 630 -15.31 1.48 -32.21
N ASN A 631 -14.69 0.90 -33.23
CA ASN A 631 -14.97 1.22 -34.64
C ASN A 631 -14.91 2.74 -34.95
N GLY A 632 -14.04 3.48 -34.26
CA GLY A 632 -13.86 4.92 -34.38
C GLY A 632 -14.86 5.78 -33.60
N ARG A 633 -15.65 5.20 -32.69
CA ARG A 633 -16.70 5.92 -31.93
C ARG A 633 -16.57 5.75 -30.41
N ARG A 634 -16.84 6.81 -29.65
CA ARG A 634 -16.74 6.85 -28.18
C ARG A 634 -17.72 5.88 -27.54
N GLN A 635 -17.23 5.14 -26.55
CA GLN A 635 -18.01 4.27 -25.69
C GLN A 635 -18.02 4.83 -24.26
N THR A 636 -18.98 4.36 -23.45
CA THR A 636 -18.97 4.62 -22.02
C THR A 636 -17.79 3.88 -21.36
N PHE A 637 -17.07 4.59 -20.51
CA PHE A 637 -16.02 4.04 -19.65
C PHE A 637 -16.26 4.56 -18.24
N ALA A 638 -16.10 3.71 -17.22
CA ALA A 638 -16.39 4.12 -15.85
C ALA A 638 -15.39 5.19 -15.39
N SER A 639 -15.84 6.06 -14.49
CA SER A 639 -14.92 6.96 -13.78
C SER A 639 -13.96 6.13 -12.94
N ILE A 640 -12.68 6.43 -13.07
CA ILE A 640 -11.61 5.74 -12.36
C ILE A 640 -11.61 6.23 -10.90
N ASP A 641 -12.00 5.36 -9.96
CA ASP A 641 -11.97 5.65 -8.52
C ASP A 641 -10.63 5.20 -7.92
N LEU A 642 -9.78 6.18 -7.57
CA LEU A 642 -8.41 5.97 -7.11
C LEU A 642 -8.03 6.95 -6.00
N TYR A 643 -7.19 6.48 -5.09
CA TYR A 643 -6.46 7.31 -4.15
C TYR A 643 -4.96 6.97 -4.13
N PRO A 644 -4.08 7.97 -4.18
CA PRO A 644 -4.34 9.35 -4.62
C PRO A 644 -5.07 9.43 -5.97
N ILE A 645 -5.72 10.55 -6.26
CA ILE A 645 -6.42 10.75 -7.55
C ILE A 645 -5.40 10.71 -8.69
N LEU A 646 -5.82 10.17 -9.84
CA LEU A 646 -5.01 10.09 -11.05
C LEU A 646 -4.58 11.50 -11.50
N ASN A 647 -3.28 11.69 -11.70
CA ASN A 647 -2.68 12.96 -12.06
C ASN A 647 -1.48 12.74 -12.98
N GLN A 648 -1.55 13.27 -14.21
CA GLN A 648 -0.49 13.17 -15.22
C GLN A 648 -0.01 11.73 -15.47
N PRO A 649 -0.92 10.78 -15.76
CA PRO A 649 -0.50 9.49 -16.28
C PRO A 649 0.22 9.68 -17.62
N GLN A 650 1.30 8.94 -17.84
CA GLN A 650 2.16 9.12 -19.01
C GLN A 650 2.06 7.95 -20.00
N LYS A 651 1.81 6.74 -19.49
CA LYS A 651 1.74 5.54 -20.33
C LYS A 651 0.53 4.68 -19.98
N LEU A 652 -0.02 4.04 -21.01
CA LEU A 652 -1.16 3.15 -21.00
C LEU A 652 -0.79 1.89 -21.80
N TYR A 653 -0.98 0.71 -21.23
CA TYR A 653 -0.70 -0.53 -21.93
C TYR A 653 -1.79 -1.58 -21.70
N THR A 654 -2.18 -2.22 -22.79
CA THR A 654 -3.02 -3.42 -22.81
C THR A 654 -2.94 -4.05 -24.20
N ASN A 655 -3.28 -5.33 -24.30
CA ASN A 655 -3.39 -6.06 -25.56
C ASN A 655 -4.54 -7.09 -25.48
N ALA A 656 -4.74 -7.86 -26.55
CA ALA A 656 -5.82 -8.84 -26.66
C ALA A 656 -5.72 -10.00 -25.64
N ASP A 657 -4.50 -10.29 -25.18
CA ASP A 657 -4.21 -11.40 -24.28
C ASP A 657 -4.22 -10.96 -22.80
N LEU A 658 -4.22 -9.66 -22.54
CA LEU A 658 -4.25 -9.07 -21.20
C LEU A 658 -5.69 -8.87 -20.70
N GLU A 659 -5.97 -9.36 -19.49
CA GLU A 659 -7.23 -9.13 -18.78
C GLU A 659 -7.34 -7.69 -18.23
N ASN A 660 -6.21 -7.00 -18.06
CA ASN A 660 -6.14 -5.71 -17.37
C ASN A 660 -5.59 -4.58 -18.26
N ILE A 661 -5.82 -3.34 -17.81
CA ILE A 661 -5.23 -2.11 -18.34
C ILE A 661 -4.19 -1.62 -17.34
N TYR A 662 -2.99 -1.34 -17.82
CA TYR A 662 -1.86 -0.89 -17.01
C TYR A 662 -1.58 0.57 -17.30
N LEU A 663 -1.39 1.36 -16.25
CA LEU A 663 -1.00 2.76 -16.35
C LEU A 663 0.27 3.02 -15.58
N LEU A 664 1.12 3.89 -16.11
CA LEU A 664 2.24 4.48 -15.38
C LEU A 664 1.93 5.94 -15.09
N GLU A 665 2.10 6.30 -13.82
CA GLU A 665 1.91 7.66 -13.33
C GLU A 665 3.16 8.14 -12.62
N SER A 666 3.86 9.07 -13.26
CA SER A 666 5.10 9.65 -12.74
C SER A 666 4.84 10.64 -11.60
N ALA A 667 3.75 11.42 -11.62
CA ALA A 667 3.46 12.41 -10.57
C ALA A 667 3.29 11.80 -9.17
N ASN A 668 2.84 10.54 -9.10
CA ASN A 668 2.63 9.79 -7.87
C ASN A 668 3.53 8.53 -7.78
N ASN A 669 4.50 8.41 -8.69
CA ASN A 669 5.46 7.30 -8.80
C ASN A 669 4.84 5.91 -8.58
N ARG A 670 3.81 5.58 -9.37
CA ARG A 670 3.12 4.30 -9.25
C ARG A 670 2.71 3.72 -10.60
N ILE A 671 2.53 2.40 -10.58
CA ILE A 671 1.87 1.65 -11.66
C ILE A 671 0.48 1.27 -11.20
N ILE A 672 -0.53 1.53 -12.01
CA ILE A 672 -1.93 1.27 -11.68
C ILE A 672 -2.46 0.18 -12.61
N ILE A 673 -3.17 -0.78 -12.04
CA ILE A 673 -3.80 -1.87 -12.77
C ILE A 673 -5.31 -1.73 -12.60
N LEU A 674 -6.01 -1.58 -13.71
CA LEU A 674 -7.46 -1.50 -13.82
C LEU A 674 -7.99 -2.70 -14.59
N ASP A 675 -9.24 -3.10 -14.33
CA ASP A 675 -9.94 -3.98 -15.27
C ASP A 675 -10.38 -3.21 -16.54
N LYS A 676 -10.96 -3.94 -17.51
CA LYS A 676 -11.42 -3.36 -18.79
C LYS A 676 -12.65 -2.46 -18.66
N GLU A 677 -13.24 -2.41 -17.47
CA GLU A 677 -14.35 -1.55 -17.08
C GLU A 677 -13.88 -0.27 -16.36
N GLY A 678 -12.61 -0.21 -15.96
CA GLY A 678 -11.99 0.95 -15.29
C GLY A 678 -11.98 0.87 -13.76
N LYS A 679 -12.32 -0.29 -13.18
CA LYS A 679 -12.25 -0.51 -11.73
C LYS A 679 -10.82 -0.83 -11.31
N LEU A 680 -10.42 -0.26 -10.18
CA LEU A 680 -9.11 -0.51 -9.57
C LEU A 680 -8.95 -1.98 -9.14
N ILE A 681 -7.93 -2.65 -9.69
CA ILE A 681 -7.45 -3.97 -9.26
C ILE A 681 -6.31 -3.82 -8.25
N LYS A 682 -5.22 -3.14 -8.62
CA LYS A 682 -4.02 -2.99 -7.77
C LYS A 682 -3.22 -1.74 -8.15
N GLN A 683 -2.43 -1.23 -7.22
CA GLN A 683 -1.44 -0.18 -7.47
C GLN A 683 -0.08 -0.63 -6.93
N TYR A 684 0.98 -0.52 -7.73
CA TYR A 684 2.35 -0.80 -7.30
C TYR A 684 3.09 0.50 -7.01
N ARG A 685 3.77 0.54 -5.87
CA ARG A 685 4.67 1.62 -5.45
C ARG A 685 6.00 1.06 -4.97
N SER A 686 7.04 1.86 -4.99
CA SER A 686 8.33 1.51 -4.39
C SER A 686 9.05 2.80 -4.00
N ASP A 687 9.88 2.75 -2.97
CA ASP A 687 10.76 3.86 -2.63
C ASP A 687 11.83 4.10 -3.71
N GLU A 688 12.11 3.10 -4.56
CA GLU A 688 12.98 3.21 -5.73
C GLU A 688 12.30 3.87 -6.94
N PHE A 689 10.96 3.99 -6.94
CA PHE A 689 10.21 4.68 -7.99
C PHE A 689 10.26 6.18 -7.70
N THR A 690 11.22 6.86 -8.30
CA THR A 690 11.43 8.31 -8.10
C THR A 690 11.28 9.11 -9.38
N ASP A 691 11.46 8.46 -10.53
CA ASP A 691 11.35 9.05 -11.86
C ASP A 691 10.94 7.95 -12.86
N LEU A 692 9.69 7.51 -12.77
CA LEU A 692 9.15 6.49 -13.67
C LEU A 692 9.07 7.04 -15.09
N GLN A 693 9.89 6.49 -16.00
CA GLN A 693 9.97 6.93 -17.39
C GLN A 693 9.14 6.04 -18.32
N ASP A 694 9.30 4.72 -18.20
CA ASP A 694 8.65 3.78 -19.09
C ASP A 694 8.46 2.41 -18.43
N PHE A 695 7.54 1.61 -18.96
CA PHE A 695 7.39 0.20 -18.63
C PHE A 695 7.03 -0.66 -19.85
N ALA A 696 7.32 -1.95 -19.74
CA ALA A 696 6.94 -2.98 -20.70
C ALA A 696 6.42 -4.20 -19.94
N ILE A 697 5.45 -4.90 -20.51
CA ILE A 697 4.80 -6.05 -19.86
C ILE A 697 5.04 -7.31 -20.68
N GLN A 698 5.42 -8.38 -19.99
CA GLN A 698 5.51 -9.72 -20.54
C GLN A 698 4.55 -10.63 -19.77
N GLU A 699 3.40 -10.90 -20.39
CA GLU A 699 2.29 -11.58 -19.72
C GLU A 699 2.57 -13.07 -19.49
N GLU A 700 3.11 -13.78 -20.49
CA GLU A 700 3.43 -15.21 -20.36
C GLU A 700 4.37 -15.50 -19.19
N ALA A 701 5.26 -14.55 -18.89
CA ALA A 701 6.22 -14.64 -17.79
C ALA A 701 5.75 -13.96 -16.49
N LYS A 702 4.56 -13.32 -16.49
CA LYS A 702 3.98 -12.52 -15.41
C LYS A 702 4.95 -11.47 -14.83
N ARG A 703 5.49 -10.61 -15.69
CA ARG A 703 6.46 -9.57 -15.29
C ARG A 703 6.19 -8.21 -15.91
N ILE A 704 6.53 -7.16 -15.17
CA ILE A 704 6.66 -5.80 -15.68
C ILE A 704 8.13 -5.38 -15.57
N PHE A 705 8.68 -4.91 -16.69
CA PHE A 705 9.96 -4.22 -16.73
C PHE A 705 9.73 -2.72 -16.62
N ILE A 706 10.54 -2.05 -15.82
CA ILE A 706 10.34 -0.64 -15.47
C ILE A 706 11.65 0.11 -15.62
N ILE A 707 11.58 1.28 -16.22
CA ILE A 707 12.66 2.26 -16.23
C ILE A 707 12.37 3.32 -15.16
N THR A 708 13.26 3.43 -14.18
CA THR A 708 13.23 4.52 -13.19
C THR A 708 14.65 4.95 -12.86
N ASN A 709 14.89 6.27 -12.81
CA ASN A 709 16.19 6.84 -12.42
C ASN A 709 17.38 6.18 -13.14
N ASN A 710 17.28 6.03 -14.47
CA ASN A 710 18.31 5.41 -15.32
C ASN A 710 18.69 3.97 -14.97
N LYS A 711 17.76 3.25 -14.34
CA LYS A 711 17.90 1.83 -14.05
C LYS A 711 16.74 1.05 -14.65
N LEU A 712 17.04 -0.18 -15.04
CA LEU A 712 16.07 -1.15 -15.51
C LEU A 712 15.78 -2.13 -14.36
N TYR A 713 14.52 -2.17 -13.94
CA TYR A 713 14.03 -3.07 -12.91
C TYR A 713 13.02 -4.07 -13.49
N VAL A 714 12.82 -5.17 -12.76
CA VAL A 714 11.71 -6.10 -13.00
C VAL A 714 10.90 -6.30 -11.72
N ILE A 715 9.58 -6.33 -11.86
CA ILE A 715 8.64 -6.69 -10.80
C ILE A 715 7.68 -7.80 -11.29
N PRO A 716 7.26 -8.71 -10.41
CA PRO A 716 6.23 -9.70 -10.75
C PRO A 716 4.84 -9.04 -10.78
N ILE A 717 3.95 -9.54 -11.65
CA ILE A 717 2.52 -9.14 -11.68
C ILE A 717 1.59 -10.16 -11.04
#